data_AF-A0AAV9AEV6-F1
#
_entry.id   AF-A0AAV9AEV6-F1
#
_cell.length_a   1.000
_cell.length_b   1.000
_cell.length_c   1.000
_cell.angle_alpha   90.00
_cell.angle_beta   90.00
_cell.angle_gamma   90.00
#
_symmetry.space_group_name_H-M   'P 1'
#
loop_
_entity.id
_entity.type
_entity.pdbx_description
1 polymer ?
#
loop_
_entity_poly.entity_id
_entity_poly.type
_entity_poly.pdbx_seq_one_letter_code
_entity_poly.pdbx_strand_id
1 'polypeptide(L)'
;MVVLDLSAFDDERFDAKRWINAQDPPSTASSTAMDRHFSDLEESLHEAFDRISADLSKRTSEAMLSVPHATRDVARLRDEALSLRSSVSSIISKLKLAEGSAAESIAVLAKIDTVKQRMEAAHTTLQEAAGLTELSASVESVFASGDLRQAAETLAQMRRRLFAVGEVAEFANVRKQLEVLEDRLDEMVQPRLSDALSNRKVDLVQDLRQILIRIGRFRSLEIHYTKMHVKPIRKLWDEFDTKQQAGKPAGDNAADAFPRSSTSLSFSSWLPNFYDEVLLHLEQEWKWCMNAFPDDYKTLVPKLLVETISTLSASFVSRINLATGDVVPETRALTKGVLDILSGDMPKGSKMQAKHLEALIELHSTTSSFARNIQHLFSESELQVLVETLKAVYSPYESFKQRYGQMERVILLSEIARVDLRGAVARGVGAQGIELSETVRRMEESIPQVIVLLEAAVERCINFTGGSEADELIMALDDVMLQYITTLQETLKTLRSVCGLDGLTHGDGISAKKDTGLDKKESSHSNRVMDMVSDEEEWSIVQGALQILTVADCLTSRSSVFEASLRATLARLSTSLSLSVFGSSLDQSHNSDGGSSLAGRAVLDVAALRLTDVPEKAKKLFNLLDQSKDPRFHALPLASQRVASFSDAVNELVYDVLISKVRQRLSDVSRLPIWSSVEEPTARPLPSFSAYPQPYVTSVAEYLLTLPQQLEPLAEGISSSEANTDEAQFFATEWMFKVAEGATALYTEQLRGIQYLTDRGAQQLSTDIEYLSNVLSALSMPIPQILATFQTCLSTPKDQLRELLKSDSMNQLDLPTANLVCKIRRVSLDQ
;
A
#
# COMPACT_ATOMS: atom_id res chain seq x y z
N MET A 1 -18.34 -8.67 56.11
CA MET A 1 -16.87 -8.68 56.18
C MET A 1 -16.38 -7.92 54.96
N VAL A 2 -16.03 -6.65 55.15
CA VAL A 2 -15.55 -5.78 54.07
C VAL A 2 -14.13 -6.23 53.72
N VAL A 3 -13.89 -6.63 52.48
CA VAL A 3 -12.52 -6.93 52.02
C VAL A 3 -11.88 -5.59 51.69
N LEU A 4 -10.97 -5.14 52.54
CA LEU A 4 -10.20 -3.91 52.37
C LEU A 4 -9.10 -4.13 51.33
N ASP A 5 -9.20 -3.44 50.19
CA ASP A 5 -8.11 -3.34 49.22
C ASP A 5 -7.10 -2.28 49.70
N LEU A 6 -5.97 -2.73 50.24
CA LEU A 6 -4.94 -1.87 50.83
C LEU A 6 -4.11 -1.12 49.76
N SER A 7 -4.24 -1.47 48.48
CA SER A 7 -3.51 -0.82 47.38
C SER A 7 -3.91 0.65 47.17
N ALA A 8 -5.14 1.02 47.56
CA ALA A 8 -5.63 2.39 47.46
C ALA A 8 -4.90 3.36 48.42
N PHE A 9 -4.33 2.88 49.53
CA PHE A 9 -3.61 3.71 50.51
C PHE A 9 -2.17 4.02 50.10
N ASP A 10 -1.66 3.38 49.04
CA ASP A 10 -0.29 3.55 48.54
C ASP A 10 -0.19 4.71 47.51
N ASP A 11 -1.32 5.27 47.08
CA ASP A 11 -1.39 6.38 46.11
C ASP A 11 -1.19 7.74 46.80
N GLU A 12 -0.21 8.55 46.34
CA GLU A 12 0.15 9.85 46.94
C GLU A 12 -0.99 10.89 46.90
N ARG A 13 -2.02 10.69 46.08
CA ARG A 13 -3.20 11.58 45.97
C ARG A 13 -4.47 11.01 46.60
N PHE A 14 -4.34 10.11 47.57
CA PHE A 14 -5.47 9.46 48.22
C PHE A 14 -6.43 10.47 48.89
N ASP A 15 -7.69 10.47 48.46
CA ASP A 15 -8.77 11.29 49.04
C ASP A 15 -9.66 10.42 49.93
N ALA A 16 -9.42 10.50 51.24
CA ALA A 16 -10.14 9.74 52.25
C ALA A 16 -11.66 9.92 52.17
N LYS A 17 -12.16 11.12 51.78
CA LYS A 17 -13.60 11.38 51.70
C LYS A 17 -14.25 10.65 50.53
N ARG A 18 -13.58 10.63 49.38
CA ARG A 18 -14.07 9.89 48.20
C ARG A 18 -14.03 8.39 48.43
N TRP A 19 -13.00 7.90 49.11
CA TRP A 19 -12.86 6.48 49.41
C TRP A 19 -13.91 6.00 50.41
N ILE A 20 -14.16 6.76 51.48
CA ILE A 20 -15.23 6.45 52.45
C ILE A 20 -16.60 6.44 51.77
N ASN A 21 -16.91 7.47 50.95
CA ASN A 21 -18.19 7.56 50.24
C ASN A 21 -18.37 6.47 49.17
N ALA A 22 -17.27 5.90 48.64
CA ALA A 22 -17.33 4.79 47.68
C ALA A 22 -17.66 3.44 48.33
N GLN A 23 -17.50 3.33 49.65
CA GLN A 23 -17.80 2.13 50.44
C GLN A 23 -19.23 2.15 51.05
N ASP A 24 -20.03 3.19 50.78
CA ASP A 24 -21.40 3.32 51.28
C ASP A 24 -22.38 2.32 50.62
N PRO A 25 -23.29 1.67 51.38
CA PRO A 25 -24.42 0.93 50.82
C PRO A 25 -25.52 1.88 50.29
N PRO A 26 -26.43 1.41 49.41
CA PRO A 26 -27.38 2.27 48.70
C PRO A 26 -28.27 3.09 49.64
N SER A 27 -28.62 4.30 49.18
CA SER A 27 -29.16 5.48 49.88
C SER A 27 -30.53 5.34 50.60
N THR A 28 -30.80 4.19 51.22
CA THR A 28 -32.04 3.87 51.95
C THR A 28 -31.79 3.10 53.25
N ALA A 29 -30.62 3.24 53.86
CA ALA A 29 -30.30 2.64 55.15
C ALA A 29 -30.54 3.62 56.32
N SER A 30 -31.11 3.13 57.43
CA SER A 30 -31.34 3.93 58.65
C SER A 30 -30.02 4.39 59.27
N SER A 31 -29.99 5.56 59.92
CA SER A 31 -28.80 6.12 60.61
C SER A 31 -28.02 5.11 61.44
N THR A 32 -28.74 4.22 62.14
CA THR A 32 -28.17 3.18 63.01
C THR A 32 -27.46 2.03 62.27
N ALA A 33 -27.72 1.83 60.98
CA ALA A 33 -27.03 0.84 60.15
C ALA A 33 -25.70 1.40 59.63
N MET A 34 -25.66 2.68 59.26
CA MET A 34 -24.43 3.37 58.85
C MET A 34 -23.42 3.43 59.99
N ASP A 35 -23.85 3.77 61.22
CA ASP A 35 -22.96 3.82 62.39
C ASP A 35 -22.29 2.47 62.70
N ARG A 36 -23.02 1.35 62.50
CA ARG A 36 -22.43 0.01 62.65
C ARG A 36 -21.41 -0.30 61.56
N HIS A 37 -21.70 0.04 60.31
CA HIS A 37 -20.77 -0.18 59.21
C HIS A 37 -19.48 0.64 59.35
N PHE A 38 -19.57 1.88 59.82
CA PHE A 38 -18.38 2.68 60.12
C PHE A 38 -17.59 2.13 61.30
N SER A 39 -18.27 1.62 62.34
CA SER A 39 -17.60 0.97 63.47
C SER A 39 -16.88 -0.31 63.04
N ASP A 40 -17.50 -1.13 62.19
CA ASP A 40 -16.91 -2.36 61.65
C ASP A 40 -15.72 -2.06 60.71
N LEU A 41 -15.81 -0.99 59.91
CA LEU A 41 -14.70 -0.52 59.05
C LEU A 41 -13.54 0.01 59.91
N GLU A 42 -13.84 0.77 60.95
CA GLU A 42 -12.85 1.29 61.89
C GLU A 42 -12.14 0.15 62.63
N GLU A 43 -12.88 -0.84 63.14
CA GLU A 43 -12.31 -2.03 63.77
C GLU A 43 -11.42 -2.81 62.79
N SER A 44 -11.87 -3.00 61.55
CA SER A 44 -11.08 -3.71 60.53
C SER A 44 -9.82 -2.93 60.11
N LEU A 45 -9.87 -1.60 60.06
CA LEU A 45 -8.70 -0.76 59.78
C LEU A 45 -7.72 -0.76 60.95
N HIS A 46 -8.21 -0.72 62.20
CA HIS A 46 -7.38 -0.86 63.39
C HIS A 46 -6.68 -2.21 63.42
N GLU A 47 -7.41 -3.30 63.15
CA GLU A 47 -6.83 -4.64 63.13
C GLU A 47 -5.76 -4.78 62.03
N ALA A 48 -5.99 -4.19 60.85
CA ALA A 48 -5.00 -4.16 59.78
C ALA A 48 -3.75 -3.34 60.17
N PHE A 49 -3.94 -2.18 60.80
CA PHE A 49 -2.85 -1.33 61.29
C PHE A 49 -2.02 -2.04 62.36
N ASP A 50 -2.66 -2.70 63.33
CA ASP A 50 -1.98 -3.42 64.39
C ASP A 50 -1.20 -4.63 63.85
N ARG A 51 -1.77 -5.35 62.88
CA ARG A 51 -1.07 -6.45 62.19
C ARG A 51 0.16 -5.96 61.43
N ILE A 52 0.04 -4.88 60.64
CA ILE A 52 1.18 -4.31 59.91
C ILE A 52 2.25 -3.80 60.89
N SER A 53 1.84 -3.12 61.96
CA SER A 53 2.76 -2.61 62.99
C SER A 53 3.49 -3.74 63.73
N ALA A 54 2.79 -4.83 64.04
CA ALA A 54 3.38 -6.01 64.67
C ALA A 54 4.37 -6.72 63.73
N ASP A 55 4.01 -6.91 62.46
CA ASP A 55 4.89 -7.51 61.46
C ASP A 55 6.12 -6.64 61.17
N LEU A 56 5.94 -5.32 61.10
CA LEU A 56 7.04 -4.37 60.94
C LEU A 56 7.98 -4.41 62.15
N SER A 57 7.45 -4.38 63.37
CA SER A 57 8.25 -4.48 64.59
C SER A 57 9.05 -5.79 64.64
N LYS A 58 8.39 -6.92 64.34
CA LYS A 58 9.03 -8.23 64.28
C LYS A 58 10.17 -8.26 63.24
N ARG A 59 9.89 -7.86 61.99
CA ARG A 59 10.91 -7.83 60.93
C ARG A 59 12.05 -6.86 61.24
N THR A 60 11.75 -5.72 61.86
CA THR A 60 12.77 -4.76 62.28
C THR A 60 13.66 -5.34 63.38
N SER A 61 13.09 -6.07 64.35
CA SER A 61 13.87 -6.74 65.39
C SER A 61 14.77 -7.86 64.83
N GLU A 62 14.26 -8.64 63.87
CA GLU A 62 15.02 -9.68 63.17
C GLU A 62 16.14 -9.07 62.29
N ALA A 63 15.86 -7.95 61.61
CA ALA A 63 16.85 -7.20 60.84
C ALA A 63 17.95 -6.59 61.73
N MET A 64 17.58 -6.04 62.89
CA MET A 64 18.51 -5.45 63.85
C MET A 64 19.51 -6.46 64.42
N LEU A 65 19.16 -7.75 64.46
CA LEU A 65 20.07 -8.82 64.87
C LEU A 65 20.85 -9.40 63.68
N SER A 66 20.16 -9.74 62.59
CA SER A 66 20.75 -10.44 61.46
C SER A 66 21.74 -9.58 60.66
N VAL A 67 21.48 -8.28 60.49
CA VAL A 67 22.33 -7.40 59.69
C VAL A 67 23.72 -7.21 60.32
N PRO A 68 23.86 -6.91 61.63
CA PRO A 68 25.18 -6.87 62.27
C PRO A 68 25.92 -8.21 62.24
N HIS A 69 25.21 -9.34 62.42
CA HIS A 69 25.80 -10.68 62.32
C HIS A 69 26.34 -10.95 60.92
N ALA A 70 25.54 -10.70 59.89
CA ALA A 70 25.97 -10.84 58.49
C ALA A 70 27.15 -9.92 58.16
N THR A 71 27.15 -8.69 58.68
CA THR A 71 28.26 -7.74 58.46
C THR A 71 29.55 -8.24 59.12
N ARG A 72 29.47 -8.83 60.32
CA ARG A 72 30.62 -9.44 61.00
C ARG A 72 31.13 -10.68 60.29
N ASP A 73 30.24 -11.51 59.76
CA ASP A 73 30.62 -12.69 58.97
C ASP A 73 31.27 -12.29 57.65
N VAL A 74 30.77 -11.26 56.97
CA VAL A 74 31.41 -10.68 55.77
C VAL A 74 32.79 -10.11 56.08
N ALA A 75 32.95 -9.41 57.21
CA ALA A 75 34.27 -8.91 57.63
C ALA A 75 35.24 -10.06 57.93
N ARG A 76 34.77 -11.12 58.61
CA ARG A 76 35.56 -12.32 58.86
C ARG A 76 35.95 -13.04 57.56
N LEU A 77 35.01 -13.21 56.63
CA LEU A 77 35.28 -13.78 55.31
C LEU A 77 36.29 -12.95 54.53
N ARG A 78 36.22 -11.62 54.61
CA ARG A 78 37.21 -10.73 54.00
C ARG A 78 38.60 -10.97 54.58
N ASP A 79 38.72 -11.07 55.90
CA ASP A 79 40.01 -11.27 56.55
C ASP A 79 40.57 -12.68 56.28
N GLU A 80 39.71 -13.71 56.24
CA GLU A 80 40.06 -15.06 55.79
C GLU A 80 40.49 -15.07 54.31
N ALA A 81 39.80 -14.33 53.44
CA ALA A 81 40.17 -14.19 52.04
C ALA A 81 41.50 -13.44 51.85
N LEU A 82 41.78 -12.42 52.67
CA LEU A 82 43.06 -11.70 52.65
C LEU A 82 44.21 -12.59 53.14
N SER A 83 43.97 -13.41 54.17
CA SER A 83 44.91 -14.44 54.65
C SER A 83 45.14 -15.53 53.62
N LEU A 84 44.07 -15.98 52.95
CA LEU A 84 44.17 -16.92 51.83
C LEU A 84 44.98 -16.29 50.70
N ARG A 85 44.74 -15.02 50.35
CA ARG A 85 45.47 -14.31 49.29
C ARG A 85 46.96 -14.18 49.62
N SER A 86 47.31 -13.88 50.87
CA SER A 86 48.72 -13.81 51.27
C SER A 86 49.38 -15.20 51.24
N SER A 87 48.66 -16.23 51.69
CA SER A 87 49.11 -17.62 51.62
C SER A 87 49.29 -18.09 50.18
N VAL A 88 48.33 -17.80 49.30
CA VAL A 88 48.38 -18.08 47.86
C VAL A 88 49.49 -17.28 47.20
N SER A 89 49.71 -16.01 47.55
CA SER A 89 50.83 -15.22 47.04
C SER A 89 52.18 -15.80 47.46
N SER A 90 52.30 -16.30 48.69
CA SER A 90 53.48 -17.00 49.20
C SER A 90 53.67 -18.37 48.52
N ILE A 91 52.58 -19.09 48.24
CA ILE A 91 52.62 -20.32 47.45
C ILE A 91 53.04 -20.00 46.01
N ILE A 92 52.51 -18.95 45.38
CA ILE A 92 52.88 -18.52 44.04
C ILE A 92 54.34 -18.07 43.99
N SER A 93 54.86 -17.38 45.01
CA SER A 93 56.28 -17.01 45.02
C SER A 93 57.18 -18.23 45.20
N LYS A 94 56.81 -19.17 46.09
CA LYS A 94 57.47 -20.48 46.21
C LYS A 94 57.35 -21.30 44.92
N LEU A 95 56.21 -21.22 44.23
CA LEU A 95 55.94 -21.91 42.98
C LEU A 95 56.70 -21.28 41.82
N LYS A 96 56.92 -19.95 41.79
CA LYS A 96 57.81 -19.30 40.82
C LYS A 96 59.28 -19.69 41.04
N LEU A 97 59.70 -19.80 42.30
CA LEU A 97 61.04 -20.25 42.69
C LEU A 97 61.24 -21.74 42.38
N ALA A 98 60.21 -22.56 42.61
CA ALA A 98 60.18 -23.97 42.24
C ALA A 98 60.01 -24.16 40.72
N GLU A 99 59.24 -23.33 40.01
CA GLU A 99 59.13 -23.30 38.56
C GLU A 99 60.50 -23.01 37.95
N GLY A 100 61.35 -22.17 38.54
CA GLY A 100 62.71 -21.99 37.99
C GLY A 100 63.52 -23.29 37.86
N SER A 101 63.38 -24.22 38.82
CA SER A 101 64.12 -25.50 38.87
C SER A 101 63.32 -26.68 38.29
N ALA A 102 62.03 -26.71 38.56
CA ALA A 102 61.09 -27.70 38.04
C ALA A 102 60.72 -27.42 36.58
N ALA A 103 60.73 -26.18 36.08
CA ALA A 103 60.47 -25.90 34.65
C ALA A 103 61.59 -26.43 33.77
N GLU A 104 62.84 -26.48 34.23
CA GLU A 104 63.90 -27.17 33.47
C GLU A 104 63.61 -28.68 33.37
N SER A 105 63.20 -29.31 34.48
CA SER A 105 62.87 -30.74 34.53
C SER A 105 61.55 -31.07 33.81
N ILE A 106 60.54 -30.22 33.94
CA ILE A 106 59.24 -30.32 33.25
C ILE A 106 59.40 -30.00 31.77
N ALA A 107 60.28 -29.08 31.36
CA ALA A 107 60.58 -28.85 29.95
C ALA A 107 61.28 -30.07 29.32
N VAL A 108 62.15 -30.77 30.05
CA VAL A 108 62.73 -32.03 29.59
C VAL A 108 61.67 -33.14 29.53
N LEU A 109 60.80 -33.27 30.53
CA LEU A 109 59.69 -34.23 30.51
C LEU A 109 58.67 -33.92 29.42
N ALA A 110 58.35 -32.66 29.16
CA ALA A 110 57.48 -32.23 28.05
C ALA A 110 58.14 -32.49 26.69
N LYS A 111 59.47 -32.34 26.57
CA LYS A 111 60.22 -32.77 25.38
C LYS A 111 60.16 -34.29 25.19
N ILE A 112 60.22 -35.07 26.27
CA ILE A 112 60.09 -36.54 26.19
C ILE A 112 58.66 -36.94 25.86
N ASP A 113 57.66 -36.32 26.48
CA ASP A 113 56.25 -36.61 26.24
C ASP A 113 55.85 -36.21 24.81
N THR A 114 56.33 -35.08 24.30
CA THR A 114 56.13 -34.72 22.89
C THR A 114 56.80 -35.70 21.93
N VAL A 115 57.98 -36.23 22.25
CA VAL A 115 58.62 -37.29 21.46
C VAL A 115 57.83 -38.60 21.56
N LYS A 116 57.35 -38.97 22.75
CA LYS A 116 56.52 -40.16 22.96
C LYS A 116 55.21 -40.06 22.19
N GLN A 117 54.48 -38.94 22.28
CA GLN A 117 53.26 -38.69 21.51
C GLN A 117 53.52 -38.73 20.00
N ARG A 118 54.65 -38.18 19.54
CA ARG A 118 55.06 -38.28 18.12
C ARG A 118 55.39 -39.71 17.71
N MET A 119 56.04 -40.49 18.58
CA MET A 119 56.35 -41.90 18.31
C MET A 119 55.10 -42.78 18.34
N GLU A 120 54.19 -42.56 19.27
CA GLU A 120 52.90 -43.26 19.35
C GLU A 120 52.06 -42.94 18.11
N ALA A 121 51.96 -41.66 17.72
CA ALA A 121 51.30 -41.26 16.47
C ALA A 121 51.98 -41.83 15.21
N ALA A 122 53.31 -41.88 15.18
CA ALA A 122 54.04 -42.52 14.08
C ALA A 122 53.82 -44.04 14.04
N HIS A 123 53.71 -44.69 15.20
CA HIS A 123 53.45 -46.12 15.29
C HIS A 123 52.03 -46.46 14.83
N THR A 124 51.02 -45.70 15.27
CA THR A 124 49.63 -45.90 14.84
C THR A 124 49.47 -45.67 13.35
N THR A 125 50.06 -44.59 12.81
CA THR A 125 50.03 -44.30 11.37
C THR A 125 50.72 -45.39 10.54
N LEU A 126 51.87 -45.91 10.99
CA LEU A 126 52.56 -47.02 10.33
C LEU A 126 51.76 -48.34 10.39
N GLN A 127 51.13 -48.63 11.52
CA GLN A 127 50.28 -49.81 11.67
C GLN A 127 49.05 -49.74 10.75
N GLU A 128 48.43 -48.57 10.64
CA GLU A 128 47.29 -48.33 9.76
C GLU A 128 47.70 -48.34 8.28
N ALA A 129 48.88 -47.82 7.94
CA ALA A 129 49.46 -47.90 6.60
C ALA A 129 49.76 -49.36 6.19
N ALA A 130 50.35 -50.17 7.08
CA ALA A 130 50.56 -51.60 6.82
C ALA A 130 49.23 -52.33 6.59
N GLY A 131 48.25 -52.10 7.47
CA GLY A 131 46.91 -52.66 7.32
C GLY A 131 46.16 -52.15 6.08
N LEU A 132 46.50 -50.96 5.55
CA LEU A 132 45.93 -50.43 4.31
C LEU A 132 46.45 -51.20 3.09
N THR A 133 47.75 -51.50 3.04
CA THR A 133 48.34 -52.25 1.92
C THR A 133 47.75 -53.67 1.82
N GLU A 134 47.56 -54.33 2.96
CA GLU A 134 46.92 -55.65 3.02
C GLU A 134 45.43 -55.62 2.61
N LEU A 135 44.68 -54.60 3.04
CA LEU A 135 43.31 -54.40 2.57
C LEU A 135 43.26 -54.10 1.07
N SER A 136 44.13 -53.23 0.55
CA SER A 136 44.14 -52.90 -0.88
C SER A 136 44.38 -54.11 -1.77
N ALA A 137 45.19 -55.09 -1.32
CA ALA A 137 45.44 -56.33 -2.04
C ALA A 137 44.26 -57.32 -1.96
N SER A 138 43.46 -57.28 -0.89
CA SER A 138 42.32 -58.20 -0.70
C SER A 138 41.00 -57.66 -1.24
N VAL A 139 40.84 -56.34 -1.42
CA VAL A 139 39.58 -55.72 -1.85
C VAL A 139 39.10 -56.24 -3.22
N GLU A 140 39.98 -56.46 -4.20
CA GLU A 140 39.58 -56.99 -5.51
C GLU A 140 38.94 -58.39 -5.42
N SER A 141 39.41 -59.22 -4.48
CA SER A 141 38.85 -60.55 -4.25
C SER A 141 37.45 -60.49 -3.60
N VAL A 142 37.19 -59.49 -2.76
CA VAL A 142 35.88 -59.26 -2.13
C VAL A 142 34.87 -58.67 -3.12
N PHE A 143 35.31 -57.92 -4.12
CA PHE A 143 34.44 -57.52 -5.24
C PHE A 143 34.13 -58.70 -6.18
N ALA A 144 35.05 -59.64 -6.34
CA ALA A 144 34.83 -60.85 -7.16
C ALA A 144 33.83 -61.84 -6.52
N SER A 145 33.69 -61.84 -5.19
CA SER A 145 32.71 -62.68 -4.50
C SER A 145 31.26 -62.20 -4.66
N GLY A 146 31.04 -60.93 -5.05
CA GLY A 146 29.72 -60.35 -5.28
C GLY A 146 28.95 -59.96 -4.01
N ASP A 147 29.55 -60.10 -2.83
CA ASP A 147 28.97 -59.75 -1.54
C ASP A 147 29.10 -58.26 -1.23
N LEU A 148 28.08 -57.49 -1.63
CA LEU A 148 28.04 -56.03 -1.50
C LEU A 148 28.22 -55.53 -0.05
N ARG A 149 27.80 -56.32 0.95
CA ARG A 149 27.92 -55.95 2.37
C ARG A 149 29.37 -56.03 2.87
N GLN A 150 30.09 -57.09 2.47
CA GLN A 150 31.51 -57.24 2.81
C GLN A 150 32.38 -56.25 2.03
N ALA A 151 32.03 -55.98 0.76
CA ALA A 151 32.68 -54.93 -0.02
C ALA A 151 32.53 -53.55 0.64
N ALA A 152 31.33 -53.19 1.12
CA ALA A 152 31.12 -51.93 1.83
C ALA A 152 31.87 -51.84 3.16
N GLU A 153 31.98 -52.96 3.91
CA GLU A 153 32.74 -53.01 5.16
C GLU A 153 34.24 -52.84 4.93
N THR A 154 34.79 -53.46 3.89
CA THR A 154 36.20 -53.33 3.53
C THR A 154 36.54 -51.91 3.06
N LEU A 155 35.68 -51.27 2.26
CA LEU A 155 35.85 -49.85 1.87
C LEU A 155 35.73 -48.91 3.07
N ALA A 156 34.77 -49.13 3.97
CA ALA A 156 34.61 -48.31 5.18
C ALA A 156 35.80 -48.46 6.15
N GLN A 157 36.42 -49.65 6.21
CA GLN A 157 37.67 -49.87 6.95
C GLN A 157 38.85 -49.17 6.25
N MET A 158 38.93 -49.27 4.92
CA MET A 158 39.96 -48.61 4.11
C MET A 158 39.90 -47.09 4.25
N ARG A 159 38.70 -46.48 4.26
CA ARG A 159 38.47 -45.05 4.50
C ARG A 159 38.90 -44.62 5.90
N ARG A 160 38.56 -45.40 6.94
CA ARG A 160 39.01 -45.13 8.32
C ARG A 160 40.53 -45.19 8.45
N ARG A 161 41.16 -46.21 7.85
CA ARG A 161 42.62 -46.35 7.85
C ARG A 161 43.31 -45.24 7.05
N LEU A 162 42.76 -44.83 5.90
CA LEU A 162 43.27 -43.69 5.12
C LEU A 162 43.18 -42.37 5.88
N PHE A 163 42.10 -42.14 6.63
CA PHE A 163 41.93 -40.92 7.42
C PHE A 163 43.03 -40.78 8.47
N ALA A 164 43.37 -41.88 9.13
CA ALA A 164 44.35 -41.88 10.21
C ALA A 164 45.81 -41.81 9.72
N VAL A 165 46.10 -42.28 8.50
CA VAL A 165 47.41 -42.16 7.82
C VAL A 165 47.70 -40.73 7.32
N GLY A 166 46.69 -39.91 7.07
CA GLY A 166 46.85 -38.50 6.65
C GLY A 166 47.35 -38.30 5.21
N GLU A 167 47.81 -37.08 4.88
CA GLU A 167 48.21 -36.70 3.51
C GLU A 167 49.65 -37.11 3.14
N VAL A 168 49.89 -38.41 2.99
CA VAL A 168 51.16 -38.91 2.43
C VAL A 168 51.01 -39.19 0.93
N ALA A 169 51.98 -38.76 0.13
CA ALA A 169 51.95 -38.80 -1.34
C ALA A 169 51.84 -40.24 -1.91
N GLU A 170 52.44 -41.22 -1.24
CA GLU A 170 52.42 -42.64 -1.64
C GLU A 170 50.99 -43.25 -1.59
N PHE A 171 50.13 -42.74 -0.71
CA PHE A 171 48.73 -43.17 -0.58
C PHE A 171 47.74 -42.34 -1.40
N ALA A 172 48.22 -41.39 -2.23
CA ALA A 172 47.36 -40.65 -3.16
C ALA A 172 46.76 -41.57 -4.24
N ASN A 173 47.52 -42.57 -4.70
CA ASN A 173 47.02 -43.58 -5.64
C ASN A 173 45.95 -44.47 -4.99
N VAL A 174 46.13 -44.83 -3.72
CA VAL A 174 45.17 -45.66 -2.97
C VAL A 174 43.88 -44.88 -2.67
N ARG A 175 43.93 -43.56 -2.47
CA ARG A 175 42.75 -42.69 -2.38
C ARG A 175 41.96 -42.64 -3.69
N LYS A 176 42.65 -42.47 -4.83
CA LYS A 176 42.00 -42.55 -6.15
C LYS A 176 41.40 -43.93 -6.43
N GLN A 177 42.09 -45.00 -6.02
CA GLN A 177 41.56 -46.36 -6.12
C GLN A 177 40.33 -46.55 -5.23
N LEU A 178 40.31 -45.98 -4.01
CA LEU A 178 39.13 -45.98 -3.15
C LEU A 178 37.95 -45.29 -3.84
N GLU A 179 38.13 -44.11 -4.41
CA GLU A 179 37.07 -43.39 -5.15
C GLU A 179 36.51 -44.24 -6.31
N VAL A 180 37.36 -44.88 -7.10
CA VAL A 180 36.96 -45.76 -8.22
C VAL A 180 36.24 -47.01 -7.73
N LEU A 181 36.67 -47.61 -6.62
CA LEU A 181 36.02 -48.78 -6.03
C LEU A 181 34.66 -48.42 -5.39
N GLU A 182 34.56 -47.22 -4.80
CA GLU A 182 33.28 -46.67 -4.33
C GLU A 182 32.34 -46.37 -5.50
N ASP A 183 32.83 -45.83 -6.63
CA ASP A 183 32.06 -45.65 -7.87
C ASP A 183 31.54 -46.99 -8.41
N ARG A 184 32.42 -47.99 -8.49
CA ARG A 184 32.06 -49.33 -8.97
C ARG A 184 31.03 -50.00 -8.06
N LEU A 185 31.15 -49.84 -6.74
CA LEU A 185 30.17 -50.38 -5.80
C LEU A 185 28.82 -49.67 -5.91
N ASP A 186 28.82 -48.36 -6.11
CA ASP A 186 27.60 -47.58 -6.39
C ASP A 186 26.92 -48.06 -7.67
N GLU A 187 27.66 -48.22 -8.77
CA GLU A 187 27.15 -48.78 -10.04
C GLU A 187 26.54 -50.18 -9.89
N MET A 188 27.11 -51.03 -9.03
CA MET A 188 26.57 -52.37 -8.75
C MET A 188 25.31 -52.34 -7.86
N VAL A 189 25.19 -51.34 -6.99
CA VAL A 189 24.05 -51.15 -6.08
C VAL A 189 22.86 -50.51 -6.79
N GLN A 190 23.07 -49.58 -7.73
CA GLN A 190 22.03 -48.87 -8.48
C GLN A 190 20.94 -49.76 -9.12
N PRO A 191 21.27 -50.79 -9.92
CA PRO A 191 20.25 -51.62 -10.56
C PRO A 191 19.48 -52.47 -9.53
N ARG A 192 20.16 -52.97 -8.49
CA ARG A 192 19.52 -53.73 -7.40
C ARG A 192 18.61 -52.85 -6.54
N LEU A 193 19.01 -51.61 -6.30
CA LEU A 193 18.20 -50.61 -5.61
C LEU A 193 16.96 -50.27 -6.46
N SER A 194 17.12 -50.09 -7.77
CA SER A 194 15.99 -49.79 -8.66
C SER A 194 14.95 -50.91 -8.71
N ASP A 195 15.38 -52.18 -8.72
CA ASP A 195 14.50 -53.36 -8.67
C ASP A 195 13.83 -53.52 -7.29
N ALA A 196 14.57 -53.23 -6.22
CA ALA A 196 14.02 -53.28 -4.86
C ALA A 196 12.97 -52.18 -4.62
N LEU A 197 13.20 -50.97 -5.14
CA LEU A 197 12.26 -49.85 -5.11
C LEU A 197 11.02 -50.12 -5.98
N SER A 198 11.18 -50.65 -7.20
CA SER A 198 10.03 -50.98 -8.06
C SER A 198 9.13 -52.06 -7.47
N ASN A 199 9.71 -53.03 -6.76
CA ASN A 199 8.99 -54.13 -6.12
C ASN A 199 8.58 -53.84 -4.67
N ARG A 200 8.81 -52.62 -4.14
CA ARG A 200 8.48 -52.20 -2.78
C ARG A 200 8.98 -53.14 -1.67
N LYS A 201 10.16 -53.77 -1.86
CA LYS A 201 10.77 -54.70 -0.89
C LYS A 201 11.50 -53.93 0.21
N VAL A 202 10.88 -53.83 1.39
CA VAL A 202 11.38 -53.02 2.52
C VAL A 202 12.77 -53.49 3.00
N ASP A 203 12.95 -54.80 3.24
CA ASP A 203 14.17 -55.34 3.83
C ASP A 203 15.42 -55.12 2.94
N LEU A 204 15.28 -55.38 1.63
CA LEU A 204 16.38 -55.20 0.67
C LEU A 204 16.75 -53.72 0.49
N VAL A 205 15.78 -52.81 0.56
CA VAL A 205 16.02 -51.37 0.46
C VAL A 205 16.75 -50.85 1.70
N GLN A 206 16.39 -51.35 2.89
CA GLN A 206 17.09 -51.03 4.14
C GLN A 206 18.54 -51.53 4.13
N ASP A 207 18.78 -52.76 3.66
CA ASP A 207 20.13 -53.33 3.54
C ASP A 207 21.00 -52.52 2.56
N LEU A 208 20.46 -52.17 1.39
CA LEU A 208 21.15 -51.36 0.39
C LEU A 208 21.38 -49.91 0.87
N ARG A 209 20.45 -49.33 1.64
CA ARG A 209 20.66 -48.04 2.31
C ARG A 209 21.83 -48.11 3.29
N GLN A 210 21.86 -49.15 4.13
CA GLN A 210 22.93 -49.30 5.13
C GLN A 210 24.31 -49.42 4.46
N ILE A 211 24.36 -50.08 3.30
CA ILE A 211 25.54 -50.16 2.44
C ILE A 211 25.94 -48.76 1.92
N LEU A 212 25.00 -47.98 1.38
CA LEU A 212 25.27 -46.64 0.83
C LEU A 212 25.65 -45.60 1.89
N ILE A 213 25.07 -45.67 3.10
CA ILE A 213 25.46 -44.83 4.23
C ILE A 213 26.91 -45.11 4.65
N ARG A 214 27.30 -46.39 4.69
CA ARG A 214 28.67 -46.80 5.04
C ARG A 214 29.71 -46.32 4.04
N ILE A 215 29.35 -46.23 2.76
CA ILE A 215 30.20 -45.70 1.68
C ILE A 215 30.18 -44.15 1.68
N GLY A 216 29.19 -43.52 2.32
CA GLY A 216 29.02 -42.06 2.34
C GLY A 216 28.36 -41.50 1.07
N ARG A 217 27.71 -42.35 0.27
CA ARG A 217 27.04 -42.00 -1.00
C ARG A 217 25.52 -41.99 -0.89
N PHE A 218 25.01 -41.28 0.12
CA PHE A 218 23.56 -41.14 0.33
C PHE A 218 22.86 -40.39 -0.81
N ARG A 219 23.52 -39.40 -1.42
CA ARG A 219 22.97 -38.63 -2.56
C ARG A 219 22.60 -39.51 -3.76
N SER A 220 23.35 -40.59 -4.00
CA SER A 220 23.02 -41.53 -5.07
C SER A 220 21.67 -42.22 -4.81
N LEU A 221 21.36 -42.57 -3.56
CA LEU A 221 20.05 -43.12 -3.18
C LEU A 221 18.93 -42.10 -3.42
N GLU A 222 19.12 -40.84 -3.01
CA GLU A 222 18.13 -39.77 -3.21
C GLU A 222 17.80 -39.57 -4.70
N ILE A 223 18.83 -39.52 -5.56
CA ILE A 223 18.68 -39.33 -7.00
C ILE A 223 17.95 -40.52 -7.64
N HIS A 224 18.24 -41.75 -7.22
CA HIS A 224 17.60 -42.94 -7.79
C HIS A 224 16.16 -43.10 -7.29
N TYR A 225 15.91 -42.81 -6.02
CA TYR A 225 14.58 -42.78 -5.43
C TYR A 225 13.68 -41.77 -6.16
N THR A 226 14.13 -40.52 -6.28
CA THR A 226 13.39 -39.46 -7.00
C THR A 226 13.15 -39.84 -8.47
N LYS A 227 14.16 -40.30 -9.21
CA LYS A 227 14.02 -40.72 -10.61
C LYS A 227 12.99 -41.83 -10.83
N MET A 228 12.82 -42.74 -9.87
CA MET A 228 11.86 -43.85 -10.00
C MET A 228 10.43 -43.39 -9.69
N HIS A 229 10.26 -42.64 -8.61
CA HIS A 229 8.93 -42.20 -8.15
C HIS A 229 8.39 -40.95 -8.87
N VAL A 230 9.23 -40.23 -9.65
CA VAL A 230 8.75 -39.18 -10.58
C VAL A 230 7.96 -39.79 -11.76
N LYS A 231 8.26 -41.04 -12.18
CA LYS A 231 7.68 -41.64 -13.40
C LYS A 231 6.15 -41.79 -13.35
N PRO A 232 5.52 -42.29 -12.26
CA PRO A 232 4.06 -42.36 -12.15
C PRO A 232 3.39 -40.98 -12.23
N ILE A 233 3.93 -39.98 -11.53
CA ILE A 233 3.39 -38.61 -11.54
C ILE A 233 3.50 -37.99 -12.93
N ARG A 234 4.63 -38.21 -13.63
CA ARG A 234 4.79 -37.74 -15.02
C ARG A 234 3.80 -38.42 -15.96
N LYS A 235 3.52 -39.71 -15.80
CA LYS A 235 2.49 -40.39 -16.59
C LYS A 235 1.11 -39.76 -16.39
N LEU A 236 0.71 -39.49 -15.15
CA LEU A 236 -0.54 -38.79 -14.85
C LEU A 236 -0.59 -37.40 -15.48
N TRP A 237 0.56 -36.70 -15.51
CA TRP A 237 0.69 -35.42 -16.18
C TRP A 237 0.56 -35.53 -17.70
N ASP A 238 1.22 -36.49 -18.34
CA ASP A 238 1.21 -36.71 -19.80
C ASP A 238 -0.15 -37.28 -20.30
N GLU A 239 -0.89 -37.99 -19.45
CA GLU A 239 -2.25 -38.46 -19.74
C GLU A 239 -3.22 -37.31 -20.05
N PHE A 240 -2.98 -36.11 -19.52
CA PHE A 240 -3.76 -34.93 -19.89
C PHE A 240 -3.54 -34.53 -21.36
N ASP A 241 -2.28 -34.50 -21.81
CA ASP A 241 -1.96 -34.10 -23.20
C ASP A 241 -2.52 -35.10 -24.21
N THR A 242 -2.51 -36.40 -23.88
CA THR A 242 -3.10 -37.44 -24.72
C THR A 242 -4.64 -37.36 -24.75
N LYS A 243 -5.31 -37.09 -23.62
CA LYS A 243 -6.76 -36.86 -23.55
C LYS A 243 -7.18 -35.56 -24.25
N GLN A 244 -6.33 -34.53 -24.25
CA GLN A 244 -6.56 -33.27 -24.97
C GLN A 244 -6.35 -33.43 -26.49
N GLN A 245 -5.33 -34.18 -26.93
CA GLN A 245 -5.09 -34.49 -28.34
C GLN A 245 -6.12 -35.45 -28.94
N ALA A 246 -6.63 -36.41 -28.16
CA ALA A 246 -7.73 -37.28 -28.59
C ALA A 246 -9.05 -36.52 -28.85
N GLY A 247 -9.19 -35.30 -28.30
CA GLY A 247 -10.31 -34.39 -28.54
C GLY A 247 -10.13 -33.46 -29.75
N LYS A 248 -8.95 -33.40 -30.39
CA LYS A 248 -8.75 -32.66 -31.66
C LYS A 248 -8.94 -33.65 -32.82
N PRO A 249 -10.01 -33.55 -33.64
CA PRO A 249 -10.10 -34.38 -34.83
C PRO A 249 -8.93 -34.06 -35.77
N ALA A 250 -8.15 -35.08 -36.12
CA ALA A 250 -7.14 -34.99 -37.14
C ALA A 250 -7.81 -34.98 -38.52
N GLY A 251 -7.63 -33.89 -39.28
CA GLY A 251 -7.94 -33.84 -40.70
C GLY A 251 -8.83 -32.67 -41.10
N ASP A 252 -8.22 -31.70 -41.78
CA ASP A 252 -8.92 -30.83 -42.73
C ASP A 252 -9.77 -31.67 -43.71
N ASN A 253 -10.93 -31.13 -44.06
CA ASN A 253 -11.94 -31.60 -45.03
C ASN A 253 -13.12 -32.38 -44.46
N ALA A 254 -14.16 -31.65 -44.03
CA ALA A 254 -15.54 -31.83 -44.51
C ALA A 254 -16.44 -30.78 -43.87
N ALA A 255 -16.90 -29.82 -44.68
CA ALA A 255 -18.13 -29.10 -44.39
C ALA A 255 -19.28 -30.12 -44.30
N ASP A 256 -20.20 -29.89 -43.37
CA ASP A 256 -21.43 -30.66 -43.12
C ASP A 256 -21.32 -31.95 -42.30
N ALA A 257 -21.35 -31.81 -40.97
CA ALA A 257 -22.23 -32.61 -40.09
C ALA A 257 -22.18 -32.12 -38.63
N PHE A 258 -23.34 -31.69 -38.11
CA PHE A 258 -23.81 -31.60 -36.72
C PHE A 258 -22.80 -31.40 -35.54
N PRO A 259 -23.03 -30.43 -34.64
CA PRO A 259 -22.18 -30.22 -33.47
C PRO A 259 -22.38 -31.34 -32.45
N ARG A 260 -21.55 -32.39 -32.51
CA ARG A 260 -21.37 -33.30 -31.36
C ARG A 260 -20.40 -32.64 -30.40
N SER A 261 -20.86 -32.41 -29.17
CA SER A 261 -20.09 -31.82 -28.08
C SER A 261 -18.92 -32.71 -27.65
N SER A 262 -17.76 -32.55 -28.27
CA SER A 262 -16.49 -32.97 -27.68
C SER A 262 -16.03 -31.86 -26.74
N THR A 263 -16.45 -31.90 -25.48
CA THR A 263 -15.95 -30.98 -24.44
C THR A 263 -14.47 -31.28 -24.20
N SER A 264 -13.59 -30.47 -24.77
CA SER A 264 -12.18 -30.45 -24.36
C SER A 264 -12.12 -30.22 -22.85
N LEU A 265 -11.49 -31.12 -22.09
CA LEU A 265 -11.29 -30.94 -20.66
C LEU A 265 -10.50 -29.64 -20.43
N SER A 266 -11.08 -28.69 -19.68
CA SER A 266 -10.38 -27.46 -19.33
C SER A 266 -9.31 -27.77 -18.30
N PHE A 267 -8.15 -27.10 -18.42
CA PHE A 267 -7.06 -27.26 -17.46
C PHE A 267 -7.49 -26.87 -16.03
N SER A 268 -8.33 -25.83 -15.90
CA SER A 268 -8.87 -25.36 -14.61
C SER A 268 -9.70 -26.42 -13.87
N SER A 269 -10.44 -27.28 -14.57
CA SER A 269 -11.20 -28.37 -13.93
C SER A 269 -10.36 -29.63 -13.71
N TRP A 270 -9.28 -29.80 -14.46
CA TRP A 270 -8.41 -30.97 -14.36
C TRP A 270 -7.35 -30.83 -13.27
N LEU A 271 -6.79 -29.63 -13.10
CA LEU A 271 -5.70 -29.35 -12.17
C LEU A 271 -6.01 -29.76 -10.70
N PRO A 272 -7.21 -29.51 -10.14
CA PRO A 272 -7.55 -29.99 -8.79
C PRO A 272 -7.47 -31.51 -8.66
N ASN A 273 -8.01 -32.25 -9.63
CA ASN A 273 -7.96 -33.72 -9.61
C ASN A 273 -6.52 -34.24 -9.72
N PHE A 274 -5.67 -33.57 -10.51
CA PHE A 274 -4.25 -33.90 -10.56
C PHE A 274 -3.57 -33.68 -9.19
N TYR A 275 -3.88 -32.57 -8.52
CA TYR A 275 -3.35 -32.31 -7.18
C TYR A 275 -3.83 -33.33 -6.15
N ASP A 276 -5.07 -33.79 -6.22
CA ASP A 276 -5.60 -34.83 -5.33
C ASP A 276 -4.89 -36.18 -5.54
N GLU A 277 -4.65 -36.58 -6.79
CA GLU A 277 -3.91 -37.81 -7.12
C GLU A 277 -2.43 -37.73 -6.70
N VAL A 278 -1.78 -36.58 -6.89
CA VAL A 278 -0.41 -36.34 -6.41
C VAL A 278 -0.36 -36.40 -4.88
N LEU A 279 -1.31 -35.77 -4.20
CA LEU A 279 -1.41 -35.79 -2.74
C LEU A 279 -1.60 -37.22 -2.22
N LEU A 280 -2.50 -37.99 -2.83
CA LEU A 280 -2.70 -39.40 -2.49
C LEU A 280 -1.42 -40.22 -2.69
N HIS A 281 -0.68 -39.99 -3.77
CA HIS A 281 0.59 -40.64 -4.01
C HIS A 281 1.63 -40.26 -2.94
N LEU A 282 1.74 -38.98 -2.59
CA LEU A 282 2.65 -38.51 -1.55
C LEU A 282 2.29 -39.09 -0.18
N GLU A 283 1.02 -39.22 0.18
CA GLU A 283 0.59 -39.87 1.43
C GLU A 283 0.97 -41.36 1.48
N GLN A 284 0.83 -42.07 0.36
CA GLN A 284 1.23 -43.47 0.26
C GLN A 284 2.73 -43.64 0.39
N GLU A 285 3.51 -42.78 -0.30
CA GLU A 285 4.97 -42.79 -0.24
C GLU A 285 5.48 -42.31 1.12
N TRP A 286 4.77 -41.40 1.81
CA TRP A 286 5.07 -40.99 3.18
C TRP A 286 4.97 -42.17 4.14
N LYS A 287 3.85 -42.91 4.12
CA LYS A 287 3.65 -44.10 4.95
C LYS A 287 4.66 -45.21 4.63
N TRP A 288 4.97 -45.39 3.34
CA TRP A 288 5.96 -46.39 2.93
C TRP A 288 7.38 -45.99 3.36
N CYS A 289 7.78 -44.73 3.19
CA CYS A 289 9.07 -44.22 3.62
C CYS A 289 9.22 -44.21 5.14
N MET A 290 8.17 -44.00 5.92
CA MET A 290 8.24 -44.17 7.38
C MET A 290 8.70 -45.59 7.76
N ASN A 291 8.29 -46.61 7.00
CA ASN A 291 8.67 -48.00 7.24
C ASN A 291 10.03 -48.37 6.60
N ALA A 292 10.31 -47.89 5.39
CA ALA A 292 11.54 -48.21 4.65
C ALA A 292 12.74 -47.35 5.09
N PHE A 293 12.50 -46.09 5.48
CA PHE A 293 13.51 -45.07 5.78
C PHE A 293 13.12 -44.22 7.02
N PRO A 294 13.17 -44.78 8.24
CA PRO A 294 12.70 -44.10 9.45
C PRO A 294 13.39 -42.77 9.77
N ASP A 295 14.64 -42.57 9.33
CA ASP A 295 15.39 -41.34 9.61
C ASP A 295 15.25 -40.30 8.49
N ASP A 296 14.97 -40.74 7.25
CA ASP A 296 15.14 -39.90 6.04
C ASP A 296 13.81 -39.57 5.33
N TYR A 297 12.68 -40.16 5.75
CA TYR A 297 11.37 -39.92 5.10
C TYR A 297 10.99 -38.42 5.07
N LYS A 298 11.39 -37.67 6.10
CA LYS A 298 11.16 -36.22 6.26
C LYS A 298 11.90 -35.35 5.25
N THR A 299 12.89 -35.90 4.54
CA THR A 299 13.67 -35.17 3.53
C THR A 299 13.49 -35.77 2.13
N LEU A 300 13.34 -37.09 2.03
CA LEU A 300 13.20 -37.81 0.75
C LEU A 300 11.87 -37.53 0.05
N VAL A 301 10.74 -37.60 0.77
CA VAL A 301 9.41 -37.38 0.16
C VAL A 301 9.20 -35.91 -0.25
N PRO A 302 9.62 -34.92 0.55
CA PRO A 302 9.58 -33.53 0.10
C PRO A 302 10.51 -33.26 -1.10
N LYS A 303 11.71 -33.85 -1.14
CA LYS A 303 12.60 -33.77 -2.33
C LYS A 303 11.99 -34.39 -3.59
N LEU A 304 11.21 -35.48 -3.46
CA LEU A 304 10.46 -36.04 -4.58
C LEU A 304 9.50 -35.01 -5.18
N LEU A 305 8.78 -34.26 -4.35
CA LEU A 305 7.88 -33.21 -4.82
C LEU A 305 8.64 -32.05 -5.49
N VAL A 306 9.80 -31.66 -4.98
CA VAL A 306 10.63 -30.61 -5.61
C VAL A 306 11.08 -31.06 -7.00
N GLU A 307 11.58 -32.29 -7.13
CA GLU A 307 12.03 -32.83 -8.41
C GLU A 307 10.88 -33.03 -9.39
N THR A 308 9.70 -33.49 -8.94
CA THR A 308 8.54 -33.63 -9.82
C THR A 308 8.11 -32.28 -10.38
N ILE A 309 7.90 -31.27 -9.52
CA ILE A 309 7.45 -29.96 -9.97
C ILE A 309 8.51 -29.27 -10.84
N SER A 310 9.80 -29.39 -10.51
CA SER A 310 10.87 -28.80 -11.34
C SER A 310 10.91 -29.41 -12.74
N THR A 311 10.76 -30.73 -12.88
CA THR A 311 10.69 -31.36 -14.21
C THR A 311 9.41 -31.03 -14.98
N LEU A 312 8.31 -30.72 -14.28
CA LEU A 312 7.05 -30.32 -14.88
C LEU A 312 6.95 -28.81 -15.15
N SER A 313 7.82 -27.98 -14.57
CA SER A 313 7.72 -26.51 -14.59
C SER A 313 7.50 -25.91 -15.98
N ALA A 314 8.31 -26.28 -16.97
CA ALA A 314 8.20 -25.74 -18.32
C ALA A 314 6.89 -26.12 -19.02
N SER A 315 6.44 -27.38 -18.86
CA SER A 315 5.16 -27.83 -19.42
C SER A 315 3.98 -27.26 -18.64
N PHE A 316 4.11 -27.05 -17.33
CA PHE A 316 3.14 -26.36 -16.48
C PHE A 316 2.92 -24.93 -16.96
N VAL A 317 3.99 -24.15 -17.16
CA VAL A 317 3.89 -22.78 -17.70
C VAL A 317 3.24 -22.78 -19.08
N SER A 318 3.58 -23.74 -19.96
CA SER A 318 2.92 -23.88 -21.26
C SER A 318 1.42 -24.18 -21.12
N ARG A 319 1.01 -25.03 -20.16
CA ARG A 319 -0.40 -25.35 -19.90
C ARG A 319 -1.15 -24.20 -19.26
N ILE A 320 -0.54 -23.43 -18.36
CA ILE A 320 -1.11 -22.17 -17.86
C ILE A 320 -1.37 -21.22 -19.04
N ASN A 321 -0.38 -21.02 -19.91
CA ASN A 321 -0.53 -20.13 -21.07
C ASN A 321 -1.61 -20.62 -22.04
N LEU A 322 -1.72 -21.95 -22.25
CA LEU A 322 -2.77 -22.53 -23.08
C LEU A 322 -4.15 -22.42 -22.41
N ALA A 323 -4.26 -22.67 -21.11
CA ALA A 323 -5.51 -22.60 -20.35
C ALA A 323 -6.06 -21.18 -20.31
N THR A 324 -5.19 -20.22 -20.01
CA THR A 324 -5.53 -18.80 -20.01
C THR A 324 -5.77 -18.27 -21.43
N GLY A 325 -5.11 -18.84 -22.45
CA GLY A 325 -5.37 -18.59 -23.87
C GLY A 325 -6.62 -19.28 -24.43
N ASP A 326 -7.12 -20.35 -23.80
CA ASP A 326 -8.35 -21.06 -24.20
C ASP A 326 -9.61 -20.36 -23.69
N VAL A 327 -9.51 -19.60 -22.59
CA VAL A 327 -10.56 -18.70 -22.09
C VAL A 327 -10.82 -17.54 -23.07
N VAL A 328 -9.88 -17.24 -23.99
CA VAL A 328 -10.04 -16.24 -25.04
C VAL A 328 -9.61 -16.80 -26.42
N PRO A 329 -10.53 -17.20 -27.32
CA PRO A 329 -10.19 -17.92 -28.55
C PRO A 329 -9.25 -17.17 -29.52
N GLU A 330 -9.13 -15.85 -29.41
CA GLU A 330 -8.27 -14.99 -30.24
C GLU A 330 -6.78 -15.03 -29.82
N THR A 331 -6.44 -15.44 -28.59
CA THR A 331 -5.05 -15.63 -28.12
C THR A 331 -4.37 -16.86 -28.71
N ARG A 332 -5.14 -17.87 -29.18
CA ARG A 332 -4.60 -19.09 -29.81
C ARG A 332 -3.79 -18.83 -31.08
N ALA A 333 -4.19 -17.83 -31.88
CA ALA A 333 -3.54 -17.48 -33.15
C ALA A 333 -2.18 -16.77 -32.97
N LEU A 334 -1.88 -16.28 -31.76
CA LEU A 334 -0.70 -15.50 -31.41
C LEU A 334 0.23 -16.25 -30.45
N THR A 335 0.24 -17.59 -30.49
CA THR A 335 1.16 -18.42 -29.68
C THR A 335 2.65 -18.14 -29.92
N LYS A 336 2.99 -17.36 -30.97
CA LYS A 336 4.34 -16.81 -31.22
C LYS A 336 4.52 -15.33 -30.80
N GLY A 337 3.44 -14.65 -30.42
CA GLY A 337 3.35 -13.22 -30.09
C GLY A 337 2.81 -12.94 -28.68
N VAL A 338 3.00 -13.85 -27.72
CA VAL A 338 2.73 -13.56 -26.29
C VAL A 338 3.66 -12.46 -25.77
N LEU A 339 4.82 -12.26 -26.40
CA LEU A 339 5.73 -11.14 -26.12
C LEU A 339 5.18 -9.80 -26.63
N ASP A 340 4.42 -9.80 -27.73
CA ASP A 340 3.84 -8.58 -28.33
C ASP A 340 2.58 -8.11 -27.57
N ILE A 341 1.80 -9.04 -27.00
CA ILE A 341 0.66 -8.69 -26.12
C ILE A 341 1.15 -8.02 -24.82
N LEU A 342 2.33 -8.41 -24.33
CA LEU A 342 2.99 -7.77 -23.19
C LEU A 342 3.67 -6.43 -23.55
N SER A 343 3.73 -6.06 -24.84
CA SER A 343 4.33 -4.81 -25.33
C SER A 343 3.34 -3.64 -25.44
N GLY A 344 2.06 -3.85 -25.07
CA GLY A 344 1.11 -2.77 -24.77
C GLY A 344 0.43 -2.10 -25.96
N ASP A 345 0.59 -2.57 -27.20
CA ASP A 345 0.28 -1.75 -28.39
C ASP A 345 -1.08 -2.03 -29.10
N MET A 346 -2.09 -2.65 -28.44
CA MET A 346 -3.40 -2.88 -29.09
C MET A 346 -4.64 -2.74 -28.17
N PRO A 347 -5.64 -1.91 -28.51
CA PRO A 347 -6.84 -1.65 -27.70
C PRO A 347 -7.85 -2.82 -27.61
N LYS A 348 -7.67 -3.90 -28.38
CA LYS A 348 -8.50 -5.12 -28.28
C LYS A 348 -7.92 -6.20 -27.34
N GLY A 349 -6.65 -6.06 -26.93
CA GLY A 349 -5.96 -7.02 -26.05
C GLY A 349 -6.31 -6.89 -24.56
N SER A 350 -6.92 -5.79 -24.14
CA SER A 350 -7.07 -5.42 -22.73
C SER A 350 -8.12 -6.25 -21.98
N LYS A 351 -9.28 -6.50 -22.61
CA LYS A 351 -10.27 -7.47 -22.11
C LYS A 351 -9.72 -8.89 -22.04
N MET A 352 -8.74 -9.21 -22.90
CA MET A 352 -8.08 -10.51 -22.90
C MET A 352 -7.12 -10.61 -21.71
N GLN A 353 -6.39 -9.55 -21.40
CA GLN A 353 -5.45 -9.50 -20.27
C GLN A 353 -6.17 -9.54 -18.91
N ALA A 354 -7.31 -8.87 -18.75
CA ALA A 354 -8.12 -8.94 -17.52
C ALA A 354 -8.59 -10.37 -17.25
N LYS A 355 -9.20 -11.02 -18.26
CA LYS A 355 -9.64 -12.42 -18.17
C LYS A 355 -8.47 -13.39 -17.99
N HIS A 356 -7.33 -13.10 -18.60
CA HIS A 356 -6.10 -13.88 -18.43
C HIS A 356 -5.63 -13.83 -16.97
N LEU A 357 -5.63 -12.64 -16.35
CA LEU A 357 -5.24 -12.49 -14.94
C LEU A 357 -6.26 -13.14 -13.99
N GLU A 358 -7.56 -13.04 -14.26
CA GLU A 358 -8.59 -13.74 -13.47
C GLU A 358 -8.39 -15.26 -13.51
N ALA A 359 -8.18 -15.83 -14.70
CA ALA A 359 -7.89 -17.26 -14.85
C ALA A 359 -6.57 -17.67 -14.15
N LEU A 360 -5.55 -16.80 -14.16
CA LEU A 360 -4.31 -17.01 -13.39
C LEU A 360 -4.58 -17.04 -11.88
N ILE A 361 -5.45 -16.16 -11.37
CA ILE A 361 -5.81 -16.10 -9.95
C ILE A 361 -6.55 -17.37 -9.54
N GLU A 362 -7.47 -17.89 -10.36
CA GLU A 362 -8.17 -19.15 -10.09
C GLU A 362 -7.21 -20.35 -10.03
N LEU A 363 -6.32 -20.47 -11.02
CA LEU A 363 -5.29 -21.51 -11.06
C LEU A 363 -4.31 -21.38 -9.88
N HIS A 364 -3.97 -20.15 -9.50
CA HIS A 364 -3.15 -19.90 -8.33
C HIS A 364 -3.88 -20.32 -7.03
N SER A 365 -5.16 -19.99 -6.87
CA SER A 365 -5.96 -20.35 -5.71
C SER A 365 -6.06 -21.86 -5.51
N THR A 366 -6.27 -22.63 -6.58
CA THR A 366 -6.25 -24.10 -6.53
C THR A 366 -4.88 -24.64 -6.09
N THR A 367 -3.80 -24.05 -6.62
CA THR A 367 -2.43 -24.38 -6.21
C THR A 367 -2.15 -24.00 -4.75
N SER A 368 -2.73 -22.91 -4.25
CA SER A 368 -2.61 -22.48 -2.87
C SER A 368 -3.33 -23.42 -1.90
N SER A 369 -4.47 -23.98 -2.30
CA SER A 369 -5.14 -25.05 -1.54
C SER A 369 -4.25 -26.30 -1.44
N PHE A 370 -3.66 -26.73 -2.56
CA PHE A 370 -2.74 -27.86 -2.60
C PHE A 370 -1.49 -27.63 -1.72
N ALA A 371 -0.91 -26.43 -1.77
CA ALA A 371 0.23 -26.06 -0.94
C ALA A 371 -0.08 -26.11 0.57
N ARG A 372 -1.29 -25.71 1.00
CA ARG A 372 -1.74 -25.86 2.40
C ARG A 372 -1.84 -27.32 2.81
N ASN A 373 -2.37 -28.18 1.94
CA ASN A 373 -2.44 -29.61 2.22
C ASN A 373 -1.04 -30.22 2.36
N ILE A 374 -0.07 -29.79 1.55
CA ILE A 374 1.34 -30.17 1.68
C ILE A 374 1.94 -29.72 3.01
N GLN A 375 1.63 -28.49 3.47
CA GLN A 375 2.07 -28.01 4.78
C GLN A 375 1.56 -28.89 5.93
N HIS A 376 0.31 -29.38 5.83
CA HIS A 376 -0.23 -30.33 6.80
C HIS A 376 0.47 -31.68 6.73
N LEU A 377 0.66 -32.23 5.52
CA LEU A 377 1.31 -33.53 5.31
C LEU A 377 2.76 -33.54 5.81
N PHE A 378 3.51 -32.45 5.59
CA PHE A 378 4.92 -32.34 5.95
C PHE A 378 5.17 -31.57 7.25
N SER A 379 4.15 -31.44 8.11
CA SER A 379 4.24 -30.70 9.38
C SER A 379 5.37 -31.19 10.30
N GLU A 380 5.70 -32.49 10.24
CA GLU A 380 6.78 -33.12 11.03
C GLU A 380 8.19 -32.91 10.43
N SER A 381 8.30 -32.32 9.24
CA SER A 381 9.57 -32.04 8.54
C SER A 381 10.23 -30.77 9.06
N GLU A 382 11.53 -30.64 8.80
CA GLU A 382 12.28 -29.40 9.06
C GLU A 382 11.71 -28.23 8.27
N LEU A 383 11.73 -27.03 8.86
CA LEU A 383 11.13 -25.84 8.27
C LEU A 383 11.81 -25.44 6.94
N GLN A 384 13.13 -25.60 6.85
CA GLN A 384 13.88 -25.31 5.62
C GLN A 384 13.44 -26.18 4.44
N VAL A 385 13.24 -27.49 4.69
CA VAL A 385 12.76 -28.45 3.69
C VAL A 385 11.34 -28.09 3.25
N LEU A 386 10.48 -27.73 4.21
CA LEU A 386 9.12 -27.29 3.91
C LEU A 386 9.11 -26.03 3.03
N VAL A 387 9.94 -25.03 3.35
CA VAL A 387 10.07 -23.79 2.55
C VAL A 387 10.53 -24.11 1.12
N GLU A 388 11.54 -24.95 0.94
CA GLU A 388 12.03 -25.36 -0.38
C GLU A 388 10.96 -26.08 -1.21
N THR A 389 10.15 -26.94 -0.57
CA THR A 389 9.06 -27.64 -1.28
C THR A 389 7.95 -26.71 -1.72
N LEU A 390 7.54 -25.77 -0.87
CA LEU A 390 6.50 -24.81 -1.25
C LEU A 390 6.99 -23.84 -2.32
N LYS A 391 8.26 -23.44 -2.29
CA LYS A 391 8.89 -22.67 -3.37
C LYS A 391 8.83 -23.42 -4.70
N ALA A 392 9.11 -24.72 -4.70
CA ALA A 392 8.99 -25.54 -5.90
C ALA A 392 7.56 -25.51 -6.46
N VAL A 393 6.54 -25.72 -5.61
CA VAL A 393 5.12 -25.72 -6.01
C VAL A 393 4.70 -24.40 -6.66
N TYR A 394 5.15 -23.25 -6.15
CA TYR A 394 4.81 -21.94 -6.71
C TYR A 394 5.71 -21.49 -7.86
N SER A 395 6.82 -22.18 -8.14
CA SER A 395 7.78 -21.80 -9.19
C SER A 395 7.17 -21.56 -10.58
N PRO A 396 6.12 -22.29 -11.04
CA PRO A 396 5.53 -22.01 -12.35
C PRO A 396 4.84 -20.64 -12.44
N TYR A 397 4.40 -20.08 -11.31
CA TYR A 397 3.70 -18.79 -11.25
C TYR A 397 4.66 -17.60 -11.08
N GLU A 398 5.92 -17.84 -10.73
CA GLU A 398 6.87 -16.79 -10.35
C GLU A 398 7.10 -15.76 -11.47
N SER A 399 7.20 -16.24 -12.72
CA SER A 399 7.37 -15.36 -13.89
C SER A 399 6.20 -14.40 -14.13
N PHE A 400 4.97 -14.83 -13.82
CA PHE A 400 3.76 -14.01 -13.91
C PHE A 400 3.69 -13.02 -12.74
N LYS A 401 4.08 -13.44 -11.54
CA LYS A 401 4.09 -12.59 -10.34
C LYS A 401 5.09 -11.44 -10.45
N GLN A 402 6.27 -11.67 -11.01
CA GLN A 402 7.26 -10.61 -11.26
C GLN A 402 6.77 -9.53 -12.25
N ARG A 403 5.85 -9.89 -13.15
CA ARG A 403 5.27 -8.98 -14.16
C ARG A 403 3.90 -8.42 -13.73
N TYR A 404 3.45 -8.73 -12.51
CA TYR A 404 2.11 -8.38 -12.05
C TYR A 404 1.84 -6.87 -12.12
N GLY A 405 2.76 -6.03 -11.63
CA GLY A 405 2.60 -4.57 -11.67
C GLY A 405 2.39 -4.02 -13.08
N GLN A 406 3.11 -4.57 -14.07
CA GLN A 406 2.96 -4.18 -15.48
C GLN A 406 1.61 -4.65 -16.05
N MET A 407 1.21 -5.88 -15.77
CA MET A 407 -0.07 -6.44 -16.23
C MET A 407 -1.25 -5.66 -15.65
N GLU A 408 -1.24 -5.40 -14.34
CA GLU A 408 -2.31 -4.67 -13.66
C GLU A 408 -2.41 -3.23 -14.16
N ARG A 409 -1.28 -2.55 -14.40
CA ARG A 409 -1.26 -1.21 -14.97
C ARG A 409 -1.93 -1.16 -16.34
N VAL A 410 -1.62 -2.10 -17.24
CA VAL A 410 -2.23 -2.12 -18.58
C VAL A 410 -3.73 -2.39 -18.51
N ILE A 411 -4.16 -3.31 -17.63
CA ILE A 411 -5.58 -3.58 -17.39
C ILE A 411 -6.29 -2.32 -16.91
N LEU A 412 -5.78 -1.69 -15.84
CA LEU A 412 -6.39 -0.49 -15.27
C LEU A 412 -6.46 0.68 -16.26
N LEU A 413 -5.36 0.98 -16.96
CA LEU A 413 -5.35 2.04 -17.97
C LEU A 413 -6.35 1.79 -19.08
N SER A 414 -6.51 0.53 -19.49
CA SER A 414 -7.48 0.18 -20.51
C SER A 414 -8.93 0.30 -20.04
N GLU A 415 -9.23 0.00 -18.78
CA GLU A 415 -10.57 0.15 -18.22
C GLU A 415 -10.91 1.63 -18.01
N ILE A 416 -9.95 2.46 -17.59
CA ILE A 416 -10.12 3.91 -17.50
C ILE A 416 -10.33 4.54 -18.88
N ALA A 417 -9.62 4.07 -19.91
CA ALA A 417 -9.82 4.56 -21.27
C ALA A 417 -11.21 4.24 -21.86
N ARG A 418 -11.97 3.30 -21.24
CA ARG A 418 -13.36 2.98 -21.65
C ARG A 418 -14.38 3.92 -21.02
N VAL A 419 -13.99 4.68 -20.00
CA VAL A 419 -14.85 5.66 -19.34
C VAL A 419 -15.02 6.84 -20.28
N ASP A 420 -16.20 6.94 -20.90
CA ASP A 420 -16.53 8.07 -21.75
C ASP A 420 -16.99 9.24 -20.89
N LEU A 421 -16.18 10.30 -20.87
CA LEU A 421 -16.46 11.51 -20.11
C LEU A 421 -17.21 12.57 -20.93
N ARG A 422 -17.34 12.39 -22.27
CA ARG A 422 -17.98 13.38 -23.13
C ARG A 422 -19.49 13.16 -23.22
N GLY A 423 -20.24 14.24 -23.07
CA GLY A 423 -21.67 14.27 -23.32
C GLY A 423 -21.97 14.19 -24.82
N ALA A 424 -23.14 13.66 -25.17
CA ALA A 424 -23.61 13.67 -26.55
C ALA A 424 -23.85 15.12 -27.00
N VAL A 425 -23.27 15.51 -28.15
CA VAL A 425 -23.47 16.85 -28.74
C VAL A 425 -24.95 17.02 -29.12
N ALA A 426 -25.69 17.81 -28.36
CA ALA A 426 -27.05 18.19 -28.71
C ALA A 426 -27.01 19.28 -29.80
N ARG A 427 -27.87 19.17 -30.83
CA ARG A 427 -28.03 20.21 -31.86
C ARG A 427 -29.31 20.99 -31.57
N GLY A 428 -29.21 22.21 -31.02
CA GLY A 428 -30.35 23.08 -30.73
C GLY A 428 -29.97 24.36 -29.96
N VAL A 429 -30.90 25.31 -29.84
CA VAL A 429 -30.80 26.48 -28.94
C VAL A 429 -31.00 25.98 -27.50
N GLY A 430 -30.12 26.33 -26.55
CA GLY A 430 -30.07 25.70 -25.22
C GLY A 430 -29.21 24.42 -25.15
N ALA A 431 -28.61 23.99 -26.26
CA ALA A 431 -27.84 22.74 -26.31
C ALA A 431 -26.53 22.80 -25.52
N GLN A 432 -25.93 23.98 -25.34
CA GLN A 432 -24.64 24.12 -24.67
C GLN A 432 -24.75 23.88 -23.16
N GLY A 433 -25.79 24.41 -22.52
CA GLY A 433 -26.07 24.15 -21.10
C GLY A 433 -26.42 22.69 -20.81
N ILE A 434 -27.18 22.05 -21.72
CA ILE A 434 -27.54 20.63 -21.60
C ILE A 434 -26.32 19.73 -21.83
N GLU A 435 -25.49 20.02 -22.83
CA GLU A 435 -24.23 19.30 -23.07
C GLU A 435 -23.28 19.43 -21.87
N LEU A 436 -23.19 20.64 -21.28
CA LEU A 436 -22.43 20.88 -20.06
C LEU A 436 -22.94 20.01 -18.90
N SER A 437 -24.20 20.14 -18.49
CA SER A 437 -24.73 19.32 -17.38
C SER A 437 -24.58 17.81 -17.60
N GLU A 438 -24.72 17.35 -18.83
CA GLU A 438 -24.63 15.93 -19.19
C GLU A 438 -23.17 15.42 -19.26
N THR A 439 -22.20 16.28 -19.58
CA THR A 439 -20.75 15.99 -19.39
C THR A 439 -20.38 15.93 -17.92
N VAL A 440 -20.85 16.88 -17.12
CA VAL A 440 -20.57 16.99 -15.68
C VAL A 440 -21.13 15.79 -14.93
N ARG A 441 -22.37 15.39 -15.26
CA ARG A 441 -22.98 14.16 -14.74
C ARG A 441 -22.16 12.91 -15.07
N ARG A 442 -21.65 12.77 -16.30
CA ARG A 442 -20.76 11.63 -16.66
C ARG A 442 -19.45 11.67 -15.89
N MET A 443 -18.88 12.85 -15.67
CA MET A 443 -17.70 13.02 -14.82
C MET A 443 -18.00 12.57 -13.39
N GLU A 444 -19.14 12.95 -12.82
CA GLU A 444 -19.56 12.52 -11.48
C GLU A 444 -19.76 11.00 -11.40
N GLU A 445 -20.50 10.41 -12.35
CA GLU A 445 -20.77 8.96 -12.42
C GLU A 445 -19.50 8.13 -12.66
N SER A 446 -18.47 8.71 -13.28
CA SER A 446 -17.21 8.04 -13.54
C SER A 446 -16.33 7.86 -12.30
N ILE A 447 -16.41 8.76 -11.31
CA ILE A 447 -15.56 8.72 -10.12
C ILE A 447 -15.80 7.41 -9.33
N PRO A 448 -17.03 7.04 -8.94
CA PRO A 448 -17.27 5.77 -8.24
C PRO A 448 -16.84 4.54 -9.04
N GLN A 449 -16.99 4.57 -10.37
CA GLN A 449 -16.60 3.45 -11.24
C GLN A 449 -15.09 3.23 -11.20
N VAL A 450 -14.30 4.31 -11.30
CA VAL A 450 -12.84 4.22 -11.22
C VAL A 450 -12.38 3.75 -9.84
N ILE A 451 -12.98 4.24 -8.76
CA ILE A 451 -12.62 3.80 -7.40
C ILE A 451 -12.86 2.29 -7.21
N VAL A 452 -13.98 1.76 -7.70
CA VAL A 452 -14.28 0.31 -7.63
C VAL A 452 -13.24 -0.51 -8.42
N LEU A 453 -12.78 -0.02 -9.58
CA LEU A 453 -11.73 -0.68 -10.36
C LEU A 453 -10.39 -0.73 -9.60
N LEU A 454 -10.05 0.35 -8.89
CA LEU A 454 -8.83 0.42 -8.08
C LEU A 454 -8.92 -0.49 -6.84
N GLU A 455 -10.07 -0.54 -6.16
CA GLU A 455 -10.31 -1.48 -5.06
C GLU A 455 -10.17 -2.94 -5.51
N ALA A 456 -10.77 -3.28 -6.66
CA ALA A 456 -10.64 -4.61 -7.24
C ALA A 456 -9.19 -4.97 -7.60
N ALA A 457 -8.36 -3.99 -7.99
CA ALA A 457 -6.93 -4.20 -8.25
C ALA A 457 -6.14 -4.53 -6.97
N VAL A 458 -6.49 -3.89 -5.85
CA VAL A 458 -5.93 -4.20 -4.53
C VAL A 458 -6.28 -5.64 -4.13
N GLU A 459 -7.54 -6.06 -4.31
CA GLU A 459 -7.96 -7.44 -4.02
C GLU A 459 -7.25 -8.48 -4.90
N ARG A 460 -7.15 -8.22 -6.22
CA ARG A 460 -6.40 -9.09 -7.15
C ARG A 460 -4.95 -9.25 -6.72
N CYS A 461 -4.31 -8.17 -6.28
CA CYS A 461 -2.91 -8.19 -5.86
C CYS A 461 -2.72 -9.06 -4.61
N ILE A 462 -3.60 -8.92 -3.63
CA ILE A 462 -3.57 -9.74 -2.40
C ILE A 462 -3.79 -11.22 -2.75
N ASN A 463 -4.79 -11.53 -3.59
CA ASN A 463 -5.13 -12.90 -3.95
C ASN A 463 -4.03 -13.61 -4.76
N PHE A 464 -3.33 -12.89 -5.66
CA PHE A 464 -2.32 -13.49 -6.52
C PHE A 464 -0.92 -13.51 -5.91
N THR A 465 -0.52 -12.43 -5.25
CA THR A 465 0.87 -12.22 -4.80
C THR A 465 1.03 -12.33 -3.29
N GLY A 466 -0.07 -12.37 -2.52
CA GLY A 466 -0.06 -12.30 -1.06
C GLY A 466 0.44 -10.94 -0.52
N GLY A 467 0.52 -9.91 -1.36
CA GLY A 467 1.07 -8.60 -1.00
C GLY A 467 2.58 -8.42 -1.21
N SER A 468 3.26 -9.41 -1.81
CA SER A 468 4.71 -9.30 -2.12
C SER A 468 5.05 -8.25 -3.19
N GLU A 469 4.08 -7.88 -4.02
CA GLU A 469 4.20 -6.88 -5.10
C GLU A 469 3.42 -5.59 -4.78
N ALA A 470 3.15 -5.31 -3.51
CA ALA A 470 2.35 -4.15 -3.13
C ALA A 470 3.04 -2.82 -3.46
N ASP A 471 4.37 -2.78 -3.49
CA ASP A 471 5.16 -1.61 -3.92
C ASP A 471 4.90 -1.24 -5.38
N GLU A 472 4.98 -2.22 -6.28
CA GLU A 472 4.68 -2.04 -7.71
C GLU A 472 3.19 -1.73 -7.96
N LEU A 473 2.28 -2.32 -7.15
CA LEU A 473 0.85 -2.00 -7.22
C LEU A 473 0.59 -0.53 -6.86
N ILE A 474 1.17 -0.02 -5.78
CA ILE A 474 0.98 1.38 -5.36
C ILE A 474 1.40 2.34 -6.48
N MET A 475 2.57 2.07 -7.09
CA MET A 475 3.06 2.86 -8.23
C MET A 475 2.09 2.80 -9.41
N ALA A 476 1.56 1.62 -9.74
CA ALA A 476 0.57 1.47 -10.80
C ALA A 476 -0.73 2.22 -10.49
N LEU A 477 -1.23 2.17 -9.24
CA LEU A 477 -2.44 2.88 -8.82
C LEU A 477 -2.26 4.41 -8.88
N ASP A 478 -1.10 4.94 -8.44
CA ASP A 478 -0.81 6.38 -8.45
C ASP A 478 -0.71 6.91 -9.89
N ASP A 479 -0.03 6.18 -10.77
CA ASP A 479 0.07 6.49 -12.21
C ASP A 479 -1.31 6.51 -12.89
N VAL A 480 -2.12 5.48 -12.63
CA VAL A 480 -3.46 5.30 -13.21
C VAL A 480 -4.40 6.41 -12.74
N MET A 481 -4.40 6.73 -11.45
CA MET A 481 -5.16 7.85 -10.90
C MET A 481 -4.72 9.19 -11.50
N LEU A 482 -3.42 9.40 -11.67
CA LEU A 482 -2.89 10.62 -12.30
C LEU A 482 -3.36 10.77 -13.75
N GLN A 483 -3.38 9.67 -14.53
CA GLN A 483 -3.88 9.70 -15.90
C GLN A 483 -5.39 9.98 -15.96
N TYR A 484 -6.17 9.40 -15.06
CA TYR A 484 -7.60 9.69 -14.94
C TYR A 484 -7.87 11.17 -14.60
N ILE A 485 -7.19 11.71 -13.58
CA ILE A 485 -7.34 13.12 -13.19
C ILE A 485 -6.89 14.06 -14.32
N THR A 486 -5.84 13.69 -15.07
CA THR A 486 -5.42 14.45 -16.25
C THR A 486 -6.51 14.48 -17.32
N THR A 487 -7.21 13.36 -17.52
CA THR A 487 -8.36 13.30 -18.43
C THR A 487 -9.51 14.19 -17.95
N LEU A 488 -9.80 14.21 -16.64
CA LEU A 488 -10.78 15.14 -16.05
C LEU A 488 -10.34 16.62 -16.19
N GLN A 489 -9.04 16.91 -16.08
CA GLN A 489 -8.51 18.26 -16.29
C GLN A 489 -8.62 18.70 -17.76
N GLU A 490 -8.43 17.78 -18.71
CA GLU A 490 -8.63 18.04 -20.13
C GLU A 490 -10.11 18.28 -20.46
N THR A 491 -11.03 17.50 -19.89
CA THR A 491 -12.46 17.76 -20.05
C THR A 491 -12.84 19.11 -19.42
N LEU A 492 -12.34 19.43 -18.23
CA LEU A 492 -12.55 20.74 -17.59
C LEU A 492 -12.11 21.91 -18.48
N LYS A 493 -10.96 21.79 -19.16
CA LYS A 493 -10.52 22.80 -20.14
C LYS A 493 -11.48 22.93 -21.32
N THR A 494 -12.02 21.82 -21.82
CA THR A 494 -13.04 21.89 -22.87
C THR A 494 -14.34 22.54 -22.37
N LEU A 495 -14.76 22.26 -21.13
CA LEU A 495 -15.94 22.89 -20.53
C LEU A 495 -15.74 24.41 -20.36
N ARG A 496 -14.54 24.84 -19.96
CA ARG A 496 -14.19 26.27 -19.89
C ARG A 496 -14.41 27.01 -21.20
N SER A 497 -14.09 26.38 -22.33
CA SER A 497 -14.34 26.95 -23.66
C SER A 497 -15.83 27.02 -24.00
N VAL A 498 -16.62 26.00 -23.60
CA VAL A 498 -18.09 25.95 -23.79
C VAL A 498 -18.79 27.03 -22.97
N CYS A 499 -18.28 27.36 -21.77
CA CYS A 499 -18.79 28.45 -20.94
C CYS A 499 -18.47 29.87 -21.49
N GLY A 500 -17.81 30.01 -22.64
CA GLY A 500 -17.59 31.31 -23.30
C GLY A 500 -16.49 32.18 -22.66
N LEU A 501 -15.62 31.61 -21.83
CA LEU A 501 -14.57 32.34 -21.10
C LEU A 501 -13.31 32.66 -21.93
N ASP A 502 -13.09 31.97 -23.06
CA ASP A 502 -11.91 32.16 -23.91
C ASP A 502 -11.92 33.48 -24.72
N GLY A 503 -13.06 34.19 -24.78
CA GLY A 503 -13.18 35.47 -25.48
C GLY A 503 -12.70 36.70 -24.69
N LEU A 504 -12.43 36.56 -23.39
CA LEU A 504 -12.16 37.70 -22.48
C LEU A 504 -10.67 37.91 -22.15
N THR A 505 -9.78 36.98 -22.53
CA THR A 505 -8.37 36.98 -22.12
C THR A 505 -7.39 37.48 -23.20
N HIS A 506 -7.84 37.77 -24.42
CA HIS A 506 -7.00 38.36 -25.47
C HIS A 506 -7.12 39.87 -25.54
N GLY A 507 -6.55 40.50 -24.50
CA GLY A 507 -6.42 41.94 -24.38
C GLY A 507 -5.01 42.43 -24.05
N ASP A 508 -3.92 41.73 -24.41
CA ASP A 508 -2.60 42.37 -24.61
C ASP A 508 -1.53 41.43 -25.23
N GLY A 509 -0.71 41.96 -26.16
CA GLY A 509 0.68 41.49 -26.38
C GLY A 509 1.05 40.49 -27.51
N ILE A 510 1.21 40.98 -28.75
CA ILE A 510 2.32 40.72 -29.71
C ILE A 510 2.76 39.27 -30.06
N SER A 511 2.46 38.92 -31.32
CA SER A 511 3.21 38.08 -32.30
C SER A 511 3.14 36.54 -32.30
N ALA A 512 2.54 35.98 -33.36
CA ALA A 512 3.23 35.08 -34.30
C ALA A 512 2.44 34.99 -35.63
N LYS A 513 3.04 35.54 -36.70
CA LYS A 513 2.59 35.36 -38.09
C LYS A 513 3.02 33.98 -38.61
N LYS A 514 2.10 33.26 -39.27
CA LYS A 514 2.33 32.51 -40.53
C LYS A 514 0.97 32.08 -41.11
N ASP A 515 0.36 32.93 -41.94
CA ASP A 515 0.30 32.82 -43.41
C ASP A 515 -0.36 31.54 -43.95
N THR A 516 -1.55 31.74 -44.54
CA THR A 516 -2.12 31.28 -45.84
C THR A 516 -3.56 30.76 -45.66
N GLY A 517 -4.61 31.20 -46.33
CA GLY A 517 -4.89 32.29 -47.27
C GLY A 517 -6.38 32.20 -47.66
N LEU A 518 -6.98 33.37 -47.92
CA LEU A 518 -8.20 33.60 -48.73
C LEU A 518 -9.52 32.90 -48.34
N ASP A 519 -10.34 33.57 -47.52
CA ASP A 519 -11.66 34.00 -47.98
C ASP A 519 -12.14 35.24 -47.20
N LYS A 520 -12.44 36.30 -47.95
CA LYS A 520 -12.66 37.65 -47.44
C LYS A 520 -14.13 38.03 -47.64
N LYS A 521 -15.01 37.51 -46.78
CA LYS A 521 -16.36 38.06 -46.54
C LYS A 521 -16.99 37.34 -45.34
N GLU A 522 -16.96 37.97 -44.17
CA GLU A 522 -17.86 37.79 -43.00
C GLU A 522 -17.23 38.25 -41.67
N SER A 523 -16.38 39.28 -41.67
CA SER A 523 -15.82 39.85 -40.43
C SER A 523 -16.74 40.87 -39.74
N SER A 524 -18.06 40.75 -39.91
CA SER A 524 -19.04 41.69 -39.34
C SER A 524 -20.14 41.01 -38.51
N HIS A 525 -20.11 39.68 -38.36
CA HIS A 525 -21.13 38.93 -37.63
C HIS A 525 -20.69 38.45 -36.22
N SER A 526 -19.39 38.48 -35.88
CA SER A 526 -18.93 38.01 -34.55
C SER A 526 -19.37 38.89 -33.36
N ASN A 527 -19.64 40.18 -33.58
CA ASN A 527 -20.13 41.07 -32.50
C ASN A 527 -21.65 41.04 -32.33
N ARG A 528 -22.39 40.27 -33.15
CA ARG A 528 -23.86 40.18 -33.07
C ARG A 528 -24.37 38.83 -32.57
N VAL A 529 -23.52 37.81 -32.46
CA VAL A 529 -23.92 36.47 -31.97
C VAL A 529 -23.95 36.40 -30.44
N MET A 530 -23.23 37.28 -29.74
CA MET A 530 -23.16 37.28 -28.27
C MET A 530 -24.39 37.92 -27.59
N ASP A 531 -25.24 38.64 -28.34
CA ASP A 531 -26.38 39.41 -27.81
C ASP A 531 -27.71 38.62 -27.86
N MET A 532 -27.63 37.29 -27.98
CA MET A 532 -28.80 36.41 -28.18
C MET A 532 -28.76 35.11 -27.35
N VAL A 533 -27.96 35.04 -26.28
CA VAL A 533 -28.13 33.98 -25.28
C VAL A 533 -29.37 34.35 -24.46
N SER A 534 -30.38 33.46 -24.46
CA SER A 534 -31.57 33.65 -23.62
C SER A 534 -31.16 33.60 -22.15
N ASP A 535 -31.76 34.42 -21.27
CA ASP A 535 -31.49 34.38 -19.82
C ASP A 535 -31.66 32.95 -19.23
N GLU A 536 -32.51 32.11 -19.85
CA GLU A 536 -32.67 30.69 -19.51
C GLU A 536 -31.44 29.82 -19.86
N GLU A 537 -30.78 30.07 -20.98
CA GLU A 537 -29.57 29.35 -21.41
C GLU A 537 -28.36 29.77 -20.58
N GLU A 538 -28.32 31.03 -20.15
CA GLU A 538 -27.29 31.54 -19.23
C GLU A 538 -27.33 30.87 -17.87
N TRP A 539 -28.52 30.77 -17.26
CA TRP A 539 -28.67 30.06 -15.99
C TRP A 539 -28.43 28.56 -16.13
N SER A 540 -28.73 27.95 -17.28
CA SER A 540 -28.35 26.56 -17.55
C SER A 540 -26.82 26.36 -17.57
N ILE A 541 -26.05 27.31 -18.11
CA ILE A 541 -24.58 27.27 -18.09
C ILE A 541 -24.06 27.47 -16.67
N VAL A 542 -24.62 28.43 -15.92
CA VAL A 542 -24.25 28.67 -14.51
C VAL A 542 -24.54 27.44 -13.66
N GLN A 543 -25.71 26.82 -13.81
CA GLN A 543 -26.06 25.58 -13.11
C GLN A 543 -25.15 24.42 -13.48
N GLY A 544 -24.84 24.24 -14.77
CA GLY A 544 -23.89 23.22 -15.21
C GLY A 544 -22.47 23.46 -14.66
N ALA A 545 -22.01 24.71 -14.57
CA ALA A 545 -20.72 25.05 -13.98
C ALA A 545 -20.71 24.80 -12.46
N LEU A 546 -21.77 25.20 -11.75
CA LEU A 546 -21.96 24.94 -10.33
C LEU A 546 -21.95 23.45 -10.01
N GLN A 547 -22.60 22.62 -10.84
CA GLN A 547 -22.56 21.15 -10.72
C GLN A 547 -21.13 20.58 -10.83
N ILE A 548 -20.16 21.26 -11.42
CA ILE A 548 -18.76 20.76 -11.44
C ILE A 548 -18.17 20.73 -10.02
N LEU A 549 -18.67 21.55 -9.09
CA LEU A 549 -18.24 21.50 -7.69
C LEU A 549 -18.60 20.16 -7.03
N THR A 550 -19.73 19.54 -7.38
CA THR A 550 -20.06 18.19 -6.86
C THR A 550 -19.08 17.16 -7.38
N VAL A 551 -18.58 17.30 -8.61
CA VAL A 551 -17.52 16.43 -9.17
C VAL A 551 -16.21 16.59 -8.39
N ALA A 552 -15.80 17.83 -8.07
CA ALA A 552 -14.58 18.09 -7.29
C ALA A 552 -14.69 17.55 -5.85
N ASP A 553 -15.84 17.74 -5.21
CA ASP A 553 -16.11 17.23 -3.86
C ASP A 553 -16.19 15.69 -3.84
N CYS A 554 -16.91 15.09 -4.79
CA CYS A 554 -16.99 13.64 -4.97
C CYS A 554 -15.60 13.03 -5.21
N LEU A 555 -14.77 13.66 -6.06
CA LEU A 555 -13.40 13.20 -6.31
C LEU A 555 -12.54 13.28 -5.05
N THR A 556 -12.64 14.37 -4.30
CA THR A 556 -11.85 14.60 -3.07
C THR A 556 -12.24 13.62 -1.96
N SER A 557 -13.55 13.52 -1.69
CA SER A 557 -14.10 12.63 -0.66
C SER A 557 -13.81 11.16 -0.99
N ARG A 558 -14.12 10.69 -2.21
CA ARG A 558 -13.91 9.29 -2.60
C ARG A 558 -12.43 8.91 -2.69
N SER A 559 -11.57 9.81 -3.20
CA SER A 559 -10.12 9.53 -3.25
C SER A 559 -9.51 9.44 -1.85
N SER A 560 -9.95 10.28 -0.90
CA SER A 560 -9.47 10.22 0.48
C SER A 560 -9.95 8.95 1.21
N VAL A 561 -11.20 8.53 0.99
CA VAL A 561 -11.73 7.26 1.51
C VAL A 561 -10.97 6.07 0.94
N PHE A 562 -10.71 6.06 -0.37
CA PHE A 562 -9.92 5.02 -1.02
C PHE A 562 -8.49 4.97 -0.48
N GLU A 563 -7.83 6.12 -0.34
CA GLU A 563 -6.48 6.19 0.24
C GLU A 563 -6.46 5.70 1.69
N ALA A 564 -7.51 5.99 2.48
CA ALA A 564 -7.64 5.48 3.82
C ALA A 564 -7.83 3.96 3.87
N SER A 565 -8.66 3.42 2.97
CA SER A 565 -8.85 1.98 2.79
C SER A 565 -7.53 1.31 2.39
N LEU A 566 -6.83 1.84 1.39
CA LEU A 566 -5.54 1.34 0.92
C LEU A 566 -4.51 1.31 2.06
N ARG A 567 -4.38 2.39 2.84
CA ARG A 567 -3.51 2.43 4.02
C ARG A 567 -3.85 1.35 5.04
N ALA A 568 -5.13 1.15 5.34
CA ALA A 568 -5.58 0.10 6.25
C ALA A 568 -5.24 -1.31 5.72
N THR A 569 -5.38 -1.53 4.40
CA THR A 569 -4.97 -2.80 3.79
C THR A 569 -3.45 -3.03 3.88
N LEU A 570 -2.63 -2.00 3.62
CA LEU A 570 -1.17 -2.08 3.75
C LEU A 570 -0.74 -2.34 5.20
N ALA A 571 -1.35 -1.67 6.19
CA ALA A 571 -1.08 -1.91 7.60
C ALA A 571 -1.42 -3.35 8.03
N ARG A 572 -2.51 -3.93 7.49
CA ARG A 572 -2.88 -5.33 7.69
C ARG A 572 -1.94 -6.31 7.00
N LEU A 573 -1.44 -5.97 5.81
CA LEU A 573 -0.38 -6.75 5.16
C LEU A 573 0.92 -6.70 5.95
N SER A 574 1.26 -5.55 6.55
CA SER A 574 2.41 -5.39 7.44
C SER A 574 2.36 -6.39 8.61
N THR A 575 1.22 -6.50 9.29
CA THR A 575 1.06 -7.44 10.41
C THR A 575 1.10 -8.90 9.94
N SER A 576 0.41 -9.24 8.84
CA SER A 576 0.41 -10.61 8.28
C SER A 576 1.79 -11.08 7.80
N LEU A 577 2.51 -10.22 7.08
CA LEU A 577 3.84 -10.52 6.55
C LEU A 577 4.89 -10.54 7.66
N SER A 578 4.78 -9.68 8.67
CA SER A 578 5.71 -9.72 9.81
C SER A 578 5.54 -11.00 10.65
N LEU A 579 4.31 -11.45 10.89
CA LEU A 579 4.03 -12.70 11.59
C LEU A 579 4.57 -13.91 10.83
N SER A 580 4.42 -13.95 9.51
CA SER A 580 4.87 -15.08 8.68
C SER A 580 6.40 -15.11 8.45
N VAL A 581 7.04 -13.94 8.28
CA VAL A 581 8.49 -13.84 8.04
C VAL A 581 9.32 -13.88 9.33
N PHE A 582 8.87 -13.23 10.42
CA PHE A 582 9.62 -13.18 11.68
C PHE A 582 9.18 -14.23 12.70
N GLY A 583 7.91 -14.66 12.68
CA GLY A 583 7.43 -15.76 13.54
C GLY A 583 8.12 -17.09 13.24
N SER A 584 8.54 -17.31 11.99
CA SER A 584 9.34 -18.49 11.59
C SER A 584 10.82 -18.40 12.00
N SER A 585 11.35 -17.20 12.28
CA SER A 585 12.74 -16.98 12.68
C SER A 585 12.94 -16.92 14.20
N LEU A 586 11.92 -16.52 14.98
CA LEU A 586 12.07 -16.31 16.43
C LEU A 586 12.17 -17.64 17.21
N ASP A 587 11.55 -18.71 16.71
CA ASP A 587 11.58 -20.06 17.29
C ASP A 587 12.95 -20.74 17.23
N GLN A 588 13.95 -20.18 16.53
CA GLN A 588 15.33 -20.69 16.56
C GLN A 588 16.20 -20.10 17.68
N SER A 589 15.73 -19.07 18.41
CA SER A 589 16.58 -18.30 19.34
C SER A 589 16.35 -18.54 20.84
N HIS A 590 15.32 -19.30 21.23
CA HIS A 590 15.05 -19.61 22.64
C HIS A 590 14.81 -21.12 22.86
N ASN A 591 15.88 -21.89 23.01
CA ASN A 591 15.83 -23.25 23.54
C ASN A 591 16.35 -23.27 24.98
N SER A 592 15.48 -22.95 25.94
CA SER A 592 15.56 -23.43 27.32
C SER A 592 14.24 -23.13 28.07
N ASP A 593 13.20 -23.94 27.85
CA ASP A 593 12.61 -24.80 28.88
C ASP A 593 11.35 -25.49 28.33
N GLY A 594 11.08 -26.69 28.82
CA GLY A 594 10.12 -27.62 28.21
C GLY A 594 8.65 -27.19 28.25
N GLY A 595 7.91 -27.60 27.21
CA GLY A 595 6.48 -27.87 27.32
C GLY A 595 5.51 -26.98 26.51
N SER A 596 5.76 -26.71 25.23
CA SER A 596 4.72 -26.38 24.24
C SER A 596 5.33 -26.24 22.84
N SER A 597 5.27 -27.26 21.98
CA SER A 597 5.83 -27.19 20.62
C SER A 597 4.95 -27.79 19.52
N LEU A 598 3.61 -27.66 19.66
CA LEU A 598 2.65 -28.16 18.67
C LEU A 598 1.63 -27.13 18.15
N ALA A 599 1.69 -25.86 18.60
CA ALA A 599 0.64 -24.88 18.30
C ALA A 599 1.08 -23.59 17.55
N GLY A 600 2.32 -23.52 17.02
CA GLY A 600 2.91 -22.23 16.63
C GLY A 600 3.44 -22.05 15.21
N ARG A 601 3.33 -23.01 14.26
CA ARG A 601 3.75 -22.73 12.88
C ARG A 601 2.65 -21.95 12.17
N ALA A 602 2.78 -20.62 12.11
CA ALA A 602 1.98 -19.80 11.21
C ALA A 602 2.05 -20.39 9.80
N VAL A 603 0.90 -20.58 9.16
CA VAL A 603 0.78 -21.08 7.77
C VAL A 603 1.74 -20.26 6.91
N LEU A 604 2.70 -20.93 6.26
CA LEU A 604 3.69 -20.23 5.43
C LEU A 604 2.96 -19.65 4.23
N ASP A 605 2.80 -18.33 4.24
CA ASP A 605 2.12 -17.60 3.19
C ASP A 605 3.02 -17.46 1.95
N VAL A 606 2.38 -17.41 0.78
CA VAL A 606 3.01 -17.31 -0.53
C VAL A 606 3.94 -16.10 -0.62
N ALA A 607 3.53 -14.99 0.00
CA ALA A 607 4.35 -13.78 0.05
C ALA A 607 5.59 -13.93 0.93
N ALA A 608 5.48 -14.62 2.08
CA ALA A 608 6.62 -14.87 2.95
C ALA A 608 7.69 -15.71 2.24
N LEU A 609 7.28 -16.74 1.49
CA LEU A 609 8.18 -17.57 0.70
C LEU A 609 8.98 -16.77 -0.33
N ARG A 610 8.34 -15.85 -1.07
CA ARG A 610 9.01 -15.00 -2.07
C ARG A 610 9.93 -13.96 -1.46
N LEU A 611 9.51 -13.34 -0.35
CA LEU A 611 10.30 -12.31 0.33
C LEU A 611 11.60 -12.85 0.94
N THR A 612 11.69 -14.16 1.21
CA THR A 612 12.96 -14.78 1.63
C THR A 612 14.02 -14.83 0.52
N ASP A 613 13.63 -14.90 -0.75
CA ASP A 613 14.56 -15.00 -1.88
C ASP A 613 15.09 -13.63 -2.36
N VAL A 614 14.34 -12.55 -2.09
CA VAL A 614 14.69 -11.19 -2.50
C VAL A 614 14.73 -10.25 -1.28
N PRO A 615 15.80 -10.32 -0.44
CA PRO A 615 15.85 -9.61 0.84
C PRO A 615 15.90 -8.09 0.66
N GLU A 616 16.41 -7.57 -0.46
CA GLU A 616 16.43 -6.13 -0.73
C GLU A 616 15.03 -5.58 -1.01
N LYS A 617 14.22 -6.31 -1.79
CA LYS A 617 12.83 -5.96 -2.05
C LYS A 617 12.00 -6.09 -0.78
N ALA A 618 12.24 -7.14 0.01
CA ALA A 618 11.61 -7.29 1.31
C ALA A 618 11.89 -6.12 2.25
N LYS A 619 13.14 -5.65 2.35
CA LYS A 619 13.49 -4.47 3.15
C LYS A 619 12.75 -3.21 2.69
N LYS A 620 12.70 -2.96 1.37
CA LYS A 620 11.97 -1.81 0.81
C LYS A 620 10.47 -1.89 1.12
N LEU A 621 9.88 -3.06 0.90
CA LEU A 621 8.47 -3.32 1.16
C LEU A 621 8.14 -3.15 2.65
N PHE A 622 8.92 -3.77 3.55
CA PHE A 622 8.69 -3.62 4.99
C PHE A 622 8.85 -2.18 5.47
N ASN A 623 9.80 -1.41 4.92
CA ASN A 623 9.90 0.02 5.23
C ASN A 623 8.65 0.79 4.81
N LEU A 624 8.08 0.51 3.64
CA LEU A 624 6.82 1.12 3.20
C LEU A 624 5.62 0.68 4.05
N LEU A 625 5.55 -0.61 4.39
CA LEU A 625 4.49 -1.18 5.22
C LEU A 625 4.56 -0.70 6.68
N ASP A 626 5.74 -0.36 7.20
CA ASP A 626 5.87 0.27 8.52
C ASP A 626 5.46 1.74 8.47
N GLN A 627 5.83 2.46 7.41
CA GLN A 627 5.39 3.84 7.20
C GLN A 627 3.86 3.94 7.08
N SER A 628 3.18 2.95 6.50
CA SER A 628 1.71 2.93 6.40
C SER A 628 0.96 2.91 7.74
N LYS A 629 1.66 2.65 8.87
CA LYS A 629 1.08 2.75 10.21
C LYS A 629 0.97 4.20 10.70
N ASP A 630 1.71 5.14 10.12
CA ASP A 630 1.57 6.57 10.43
C ASP A 630 0.29 7.12 9.75
N PRO A 631 -0.63 7.75 10.48
CA PRO A 631 -1.82 8.37 9.88
C PRO A 631 -1.51 9.47 8.85
N ARG A 632 -0.30 10.06 8.89
CA ARG A 632 0.14 11.07 7.91
C ARG A 632 0.71 10.47 6.63
N PHE A 633 0.83 9.15 6.56
CA PHE A 633 1.32 8.47 5.37
C PHE A 633 0.27 8.53 4.27
N HIS A 634 0.70 9.08 3.13
CA HIS A 634 -0.06 9.12 1.89
C HIS A 634 0.44 8.02 0.98
N ALA A 635 -0.44 7.08 0.64
CA ALA A 635 -0.10 5.96 -0.23
C ALA A 635 -0.01 6.41 -1.70
N LEU A 636 -0.76 7.46 -2.08
CA LEU A 636 -0.87 7.97 -3.44
C LEU A 636 -0.58 9.49 -3.46
N PRO A 637 0.69 9.89 -3.21
CA PRO A 637 1.04 11.29 -3.01
C PRO A 637 0.82 12.14 -4.28
N LEU A 638 1.09 11.58 -5.47
CA LEU A 638 0.94 12.32 -6.73
C LEU A 638 -0.55 12.52 -7.06
N ALA A 639 -1.37 11.47 -6.89
CA ALA A 639 -2.81 11.56 -7.07
C ALA A 639 -3.43 12.57 -6.10
N SER A 640 -3.09 12.53 -4.81
CA SER A 640 -3.62 13.46 -3.80
C SER A 640 -3.31 14.93 -4.15
N GLN A 641 -2.07 15.22 -4.55
CA GLN A 641 -1.71 16.56 -5.03
C GLN A 641 -2.51 16.98 -6.27
N ARG A 642 -2.75 16.04 -7.21
CA ARG A 642 -3.51 16.32 -8.42
C ARG A 642 -4.99 16.52 -8.16
N VAL A 643 -5.59 15.80 -7.21
CA VAL A 643 -6.98 16.01 -6.77
C VAL A 643 -7.15 17.42 -6.20
N ALA A 644 -6.23 17.87 -5.33
CA ALA A 644 -6.25 19.24 -4.81
C ALA A 644 -6.16 20.28 -5.95
N SER A 645 -5.22 20.09 -6.88
CA SER A 645 -5.07 20.99 -8.03
C SER A 645 -6.29 21.01 -8.97
N PHE A 646 -7.01 19.90 -9.08
CA PHE A 646 -8.25 19.82 -9.84
C PHE A 646 -9.38 20.57 -9.13
N SER A 647 -9.52 20.40 -7.81
CA SER A 647 -10.48 21.15 -7.00
C SER A 647 -10.26 22.66 -7.11
N ASP A 648 -9.00 23.12 -7.02
CA ASP A 648 -8.65 24.54 -7.22
C ASP A 648 -9.04 25.02 -8.62
N ALA A 649 -8.75 24.24 -9.67
CA ALA A 649 -9.11 24.60 -11.05
C ALA A 649 -10.62 24.64 -11.28
N VAL A 650 -11.40 23.79 -10.61
CA VAL A 650 -12.86 23.82 -10.65
C VAL A 650 -13.39 25.07 -9.95
N ASN A 651 -12.89 25.40 -8.76
CA ASN A 651 -13.26 26.61 -8.02
C ASN A 651 -12.99 27.88 -8.85
N GLU A 652 -11.82 27.97 -9.48
CA GLU A 652 -11.48 29.09 -10.37
C GLU A 652 -12.42 29.16 -11.59
N LEU A 653 -12.74 28.01 -12.22
CA LEU A 653 -13.68 27.98 -13.33
C LEU A 653 -15.07 28.50 -12.92
N VAL A 654 -15.59 28.02 -11.79
CA VAL A 654 -16.92 28.43 -11.30
C VAL A 654 -16.93 29.91 -10.98
N TYR A 655 -15.90 30.42 -10.31
CA TYR A 655 -15.75 31.84 -10.05
C TYR A 655 -15.74 32.66 -11.34
N ASP A 656 -14.96 32.25 -12.34
CA ASP A 656 -14.90 32.92 -13.63
C ASP A 656 -16.25 32.93 -14.34
N VAL A 657 -17.00 31.82 -14.31
CA VAL A 657 -18.36 31.74 -14.89
C VAL A 657 -19.32 32.69 -14.18
N LEU A 658 -19.36 32.67 -12.84
CA LEU A 658 -20.26 33.53 -12.05
C LEU A 658 -19.93 35.02 -12.26
N ILE A 659 -18.65 35.38 -12.35
CA ILE A 659 -18.25 36.78 -12.55
C ILE A 659 -18.36 37.23 -14.01
N SER A 660 -18.38 36.30 -14.97
CA SER A 660 -18.39 36.62 -16.41
C SER A 660 -19.53 37.55 -16.80
N LYS A 661 -20.73 37.33 -16.25
CA LYS A 661 -21.91 38.13 -16.54
C LYS A 661 -21.76 39.56 -16.04
N VAL A 662 -21.31 39.71 -14.79
CA VAL A 662 -21.06 41.02 -14.19
C VAL A 662 -19.97 41.76 -14.96
N ARG A 663 -18.89 41.06 -15.35
CA ARG A 663 -17.81 41.62 -16.16
C ARG A 663 -18.31 42.12 -17.52
N GLN A 664 -19.13 41.35 -18.23
CA GLN A 664 -19.72 41.75 -19.50
C GLN A 664 -20.60 43.00 -19.35
N ARG A 665 -21.51 43.00 -18.36
CA ARG A 665 -22.42 44.14 -18.10
C ARG A 665 -21.70 45.41 -17.64
N LEU A 666 -20.55 45.28 -16.97
CA LEU A 666 -19.78 46.43 -16.48
C LEU A 666 -18.69 46.92 -17.47
N SER A 667 -18.33 46.14 -18.49
CA SER A 667 -17.16 46.38 -19.36
C SER A 667 -17.13 47.77 -20.04
N ASP A 668 -18.29 48.30 -20.43
CA ASP A 668 -18.41 49.58 -21.14
C ASP A 668 -18.87 50.74 -20.23
N VAL A 669 -19.04 50.50 -18.92
CA VAL A 669 -19.57 51.51 -17.99
C VAL A 669 -18.69 52.75 -17.98
N SER A 670 -17.36 52.61 -17.95
CA SER A 670 -16.43 53.75 -17.99
C SER A 670 -16.56 54.65 -19.24
N ARG A 671 -17.14 54.13 -20.33
CA ARG A 671 -17.26 54.80 -21.63
C ARG A 671 -18.67 55.32 -21.94
N LEU A 672 -19.63 55.17 -21.02
CA LEU A 672 -21.00 55.60 -21.28
C LEU A 672 -21.07 57.11 -21.55
N PRO A 673 -21.73 57.54 -22.64
CA PRO A 673 -21.79 58.95 -23.02
C PRO A 673 -22.55 59.81 -22.00
N ILE A 674 -23.35 59.16 -21.15
CA ILE A 674 -24.21 59.80 -20.14
C ILE A 674 -23.38 60.54 -19.09
N TRP A 675 -22.17 60.06 -18.77
CA TRP A 675 -21.24 60.73 -17.85
C TRP A 675 -20.81 62.12 -18.35
N SER A 676 -20.72 62.28 -19.66
CA SER A 676 -20.31 63.51 -20.34
C SER A 676 -21.49 64.35 -20.85
N SER A 677 -22.72 63.88 -20.67
CA SER A 677 -23.91 64.55 -21.20
C SER A 677 -24.20 65.87 -20.47
N VAL A 678 -24.51 66.91 -21.25
CA VAL A 678 -24.90 68.24 -20.75
C VAL A 678 -26.40 68.41 -21.01
N GLU A 679 -27.13 69.03 -20.09
CA GLU A 679 -28.56 69.31 -20.28
C GLU A 679 -28.82 70.16 -21.52
N GLU A 680 -29.81 69.77 -22.35
CA GLU A 680 -30.37 70.68 -23.34
C GLU A 680 -31.15 71.79 -22.61
N PRO A 681 -30.88 73.08 -22.90
CA PRO A 681 -31.54 74.18 -22.22
C PRO A 681 -33.02 74.22 -22.61
N THR A 682 -33.88 73.69 -21.73
CA THR A 682 -35.33 73.90 -21.85
C THR A 682 -35.67 75.29 -21.32
N ALA A 683 -36.60 75.97 -21.99
CA ALA A 683 -36.95 77.38 -21.74
C ALA A 683 -37.63 77.65 -20.36
N ARG A 684 -37.76 76.65 -19.49
CA ARG A 684 -38.25 76.77 -18.11
C ARG A 684 -37.45 75.83 -17.19
N PRO A 685 -37.05 76.27 -15.98
CA PRO A 685 -36.41 75.40 -15.01
C PRO A 685 -37.46 74.42 -14.46
N LEU A 686 -37.54 73.24 -15.06
CA LEU A 686 -38.25 72.13 -14.44
C LEU A 686 -37.32 71.53 -13.38
N PRO A 687 -37.85 71.15 -12.19
CA PRO A 687 -37.07 70.34 -11.27
C PRO A 687 -36.65 69.05 -11.99
N SER A 688 -35.36 68.75 -11.99
CA SER A 688 -34.83 67.49 -12.51
C SER A 688 -35.51 66.34 -11.76
N PHE A 689 -36.39 65.61 -12.44
CA PHE A 689 -37.00 64.40 -11.88
C PHE A 689 -35.87 63.47 -11.43
N SER A 690 -36.02 62.89 -10.24
CA SER A 690 -35.04 62.00 -9.60
C SER A 690 -34.43 61.05 -10.63
N ALA A 691 -33.10 61.04 -10.73
CA ALA A 691 -32.39 60.06 -11.54
C ALA A 691 -32.87 58.66 -11.13
N TYR A 692 -33.19 57.82 -12.10
CA TYR A 692 -33.49 56.41 -11.86
C TYR A 692 -32.21 55.61 -12.10
N PRO A 693 -31.97 54.52 -11.35
CA PRO A 693 -30.82 53.66 -11.57
C PRO A 693 -30.74 53.18 -13.03
N GLN A 694 -29.55 53.20 -13.62
CA GLN A 694 -29.35 52.78 -14.99
C GLN A 694 -29.50 51.27 -15.18
N PRO A 695 -29.89 50.81 -16.39
CA PRO A 695 -30.15 49.40 -16.67
C PRO A 695 -28.95 48.49 -16.40
N TYR A 696 -27.72 49.01 -16.51
CA TYR A 696 -26.52 48.21 -16.23
C TYR A 696 -26.42 47.86 -14.73
N VAL A 697 -26.73 48.79 -13.81
CA VAL A 697 -26.69 48.53 -12.36
C VAL A 697 -27.86 47.67 -11.93
N THR A 698 -29.07 47.94 -12.45
CA THR A 698 -30.25 47.14 -12.10
C THR A 698 -30.09 45.68 -12.54
N SER A 699 -29.48 45.44 -13.72
CA SER A 699 -29.21 44.08 -14.17
C SER A 699 -28.16 43.34 -13.33
N VAL A 700 -27.12 44.03 -12.85
CA VAL A 700 -26.13 43.44 -11.93
C VAL A 700 -26.74 43.17 -10.57
N ALA A 701 -27.57 44.08 -10.06
CA ALA A 701 -28.29 43.90 -8.79
C ALA A 701 -29.27 42.73 -8.85
N GLU A 702 -30.05 42.62 -9.93
CA GLU A 702 -30.99 41.53 -10.15
C GLU A 702 -30.26 40.17 -10.22
N TYR A 703 -29.11 40.12 -10.91
CA TYR A 703 -28.26 38.94 -10.93
C TYR A 703 -27.76 38.55 -9.52
N LEU A 704 -27.24 39.51 -8.74
CA LEU A 704 -26.77 39.25 -7.38
C LEU A 704 -27.89 38.80 -6.43
N LEU A 705 -29.13 39.28 -6.63
CA LEU A 705 -30.29 38.91 -5.83
C LEU A 705 -30.90 37.55 -6.23
N THR A 706 -30.66 37.08 -7.45
CA THR A 706 -31.15 35.79 -7.96
C THR A 706 -30.12 34.66 -7.77
N LEU A 707 -28.83 34.98 -7.63
CA LEU A 707 -27.76 34.04 -7.32
C LEU A 707 -28.03 33.11 -6.10
N PRO A 708 -28.59 33.57 -4.97
CA PRO A 708 -28.82 32.71 -3.80
C PRO A 708 -29.74 31.53 -4.12
N GLN A 709 -30.82 31.78 -4.87
CA GLN A 709 -31.80 30.76 -5.28
C GLN A 709 -31.19 29.69 -6.19
N GLN A 710 -30.07 30.02 -6.84
CA GLN A 710 -29.36 29.14 -7.77
C GLN A 710 -28.26 28.34 -7.08
N LEU A 711 -27.80 28.77 -5.90
CA LEU A 711 -26.81 28.06 -5.06
C LEU A 711 -27.48 27.06 -4.10
N GLU A 712 -28.72 27.31 -3.67
CA GLU A 712 -29.49 26.42 -2.78
C GLU A 712 -29.56 24.95 -3.25
N PRO A 713 -29.89 24.64 -4.53
CA PRO A 713 -30.01 23.25 -4.99
C PRO A 713 -28.68 22.47 -4.95
N LEU A 714 -27.56 23.18 -5.10
CA LEU A 714 -26.23 22.58 -5.06
C LEU A 714 -25.76 22.34 -3.62
N ALA A 715 -26.11 23.25 -2.72
CA ALA A 715 -25.77 23.18 -1.32
C ALA A 715 -26.36 21.92 -0.66
N GLU A 716 -27.57 21.53 -1.06
CA GLU A 716 -28.22 20.27 -0.65
C GLU A 716 -27.54 19.02 -1.24
N GLY A 717 -26.98 19.11 -2.46
CA GLY A 717 -26.31 18.01 -3.14
C GLY A 717 -24.91 17.68 -2.62
N ILE A 718 -24.17 18.69 -2.14
CA ILE A 718 -22.85 18.53 -1.50
C ILE A 718 -23.02 18.00 -0.06
N SER A 719 -24.11 18.36 0.63
CA SER A 719 -24.45 17.80 1.93
C SER A 719 -25.10 16.42 1.80
N SER A 720 -24.32 15.35 1.63
CA SER A 720 -24.84 13.98 1.55
C SER A 720 -25.43 13.43 2.87
N SER A 721 -25.77 14.29 3.85
CA SER A 721 -26.31 13.92 5.16
C SER A 721 -27.27 14.99 5.69
N GLU A 722 -28.44 14.57 6.18
CA GLU A 722 -29.50 15.41 6.78
C GLU A 722 -29.06 16.24 8.00
N ALA A 723 -27.80 16.14 8.45
CA ALA A 723 -27.24 16.85 9.59
C ALA A 723 -26.54 18.19 9.26
N ASN A 724 -26.36 18.55 7.98
CA ASN A 724 -25.45 19.62 7.55
C ASN A 724 -26.14 20.82 6.88
N THR A 725 -27.37 21.17 7.26
CA THR A 725 -28.09 22.35 6.73
C THR A 725 -27.31 23.66 6.95
N ASP A 726 -26.52 23.73 8.03
CA ASP A 726 -25.68 24.88 8.35
C ASP A 726 -24.46 25.01 7.42
N GLU A 727 -23.89 23.89 6.94
CA GLU A 727 -22.76 23.90 5.98
C GLU A 727 -23.21 24.31 4.58
N ALA A 728 -24.41 23.88 4.17
CA ALA A 728 -25.04 24.30 2.92
C ALA A 728 -25.29 25.83 2.90
N GLN A 729 -25.79 26.39 4.00
CA GLN A 729 -25.97 27.84 4.15
C GLN A 729 -24.63 28.58 4.17
N PHE A 730 -23.61 28.00 4.82
CA PHE A 730 -22.26 28.57 4.83
C PHE A 730 -21.65 28.60 3.43
N PHE A 731 -21.76 27.51 2.67
CA PHE A 731 -21.29 27.42 1.28
C PHE A 731 -21.96 28.48 0.39
N ALA A 732 -23.29 28.59 0.44
CA ALA A 732 -24.02 29.60 -0.33
C ALA A 732 -23.57 31.03 0.06
N THR A 733 -23.39 31.28 1.35
CA THR A 733 -22.93 32.58 1.87
C THR A 733 -21.52 32.93 1.41
N GLU A 734 -20.59 31.96 1.43
CA GLU A 734 -19.21 32.16 0.99
C GLU A 734 -19.15 32.50 -0.52
N TRP A 735 -19.89 31.78 -1.35
CA TRP A 735 -19.94 32.05 -2.80
C TRP A 735 -20.65 33.37 -3.12
N MET A 736 -21.75 33.69 -2.43
CA MET A 736 -22.38 35.01 -2.54
C MET A 736 -21.41 36.13 -2.19
N PHE A 737 -20.64 35.96 -1.12
CA PHE A 737 -19.64 36.94 -0.70
C PHE A 737 -18.55 37.12 -1.77
N LYS A 738 -17.97 36.02 -2.27
CA LYS A 738 -16.92 36.06 -3.32
C LYS A 738 -17.41 36.74 -4.60
N VAL A 739 -18.64 36.45 -5.06
CA VAL A 739 -19.20 37.04 -6.27
C VAL A 739 -19.55 38.52 -6.05
N ALA A 740 -20.14 38.88 -4.91
CA ALA A 740 -20.49 40.27 -4.60
C ALA A 740 -19.24 41.14 -4.40
N GLU A 741 -18.20 40.63 -3.75
CA GLU A 741 -16.90 41.31 -3.64
C GLU A 741 -16.25 41.51 -5.03
N GLY A 742 -16.22 40.46 -5.85
CA GLY A 742 -15.72 40.53 -7.23
C GLY A 742 -16.49 41.52 -8.09
N ALA A 743 -17.83 41.54 -7.99
CA ALA A 743 -18.69 42.49 -8.69
C ALA A 743 -18.38 43.94 -8.28
N THR A 744 -18.19 44.15 -6.98
CA THR A 744 -17.88 45.47 -6.42
C THR A 744 -16.48 45.95 -6.82
N ALA A 745 -15.51 45.04 -6.88
CA ALA A 745 -14.16 45.33 -7.37
C ALA A 745 -14.17 45.72 -8.85
N LEU A 746 -14.87 44.98 -9.71
CA LEU A 746 -15.04 45.31 -11.13
C LEU A 746 -15.75 46.65 -11.32
N TYR A 747 -16.80 46.92 -10.54
CA TYR A 747 -17.48 48.20 -10.60
C TYR A 747 -16.54 49.34 -10.21
N THR A 748 -15.77 49.17 -9.13
CA THR A 748 -14.77 50.15 -8.68
C THR A 748 -13.69 50.41 -9.74
N GLU A 749 -13.24 49.39 -10.46
CA GLU A 749 -12.30 49.52 -11.58
C GLU A 749 -12.90 50.36 -12.72
N GLN A 750 -14.15 50.11 -13.08
CA GLN A 750 -14.85 50.88 -14.11
C GLN A 750 -15.10 52.33 -13.69
N LEU A 751 -15.44 52.57 -12.43
CA LEU A 751 -15.57 53.94 -11.88
C LEU A 751 -14.25 54.71 -11.96
N ARG A 752 -13.12 54.06 -11.69
CA ARG A 752 -11.79 54.66 -11.82
C ARG A 752 -11.42 54.98 -13.27
N GLY A 753 -12.00 54.26 -14.23
CA GLY A 753 -11.80 54.45 -15.67
C GLY A 753 -12.55 55.64 -16.29
N ILE A 754 -13.48 56.27 -15.56
CA ILE A 754 -14.26 57.42 -16.08
C ILE A 754 -13.34 58.63 -16.30
N GLN A 755 -13.30 59.15 -17.53
CA GLN A 755 -12.40 60.25 -17.88
C GLN A 755 -12.95 61.65 -17.55
N TYR A 756 -14.27 61.82 -17.62
CA TYR A 756 -14.93 63.13 -17.43
C TYR A 756 -16.36 62.97 -16.95
N LEU A 757 -16.78 63.83 -15.99
CA LEU A 757 -18.10 63.77 -15.37
C LEU A 757 -18.76 65.16 -15.28
N THR A 758 -19.96 65.30 -15.83
CA THR A 758 -20.82 66.49 -15.69
C THR A 758 -21.60 66.46 -14.36
N ASP A 759 -22.25 67.55 -13.97
CA ASP A 759 -23.05 67.56 -12.73
C ASP A 759 -24.24 66.61 -12.79
N ARG A 760 -24.88 66.50 -13.96
CA ARG A 760 -25.91 65.51 -14.23
C ARG A 760 -25.35 64.08 -14.19
N GLY A 761 -24.18 63.86 -14.79
CA GLY A 761 -23.49 62.57 -14.73
C GLY A 761 -23.13 62.18 -13.29
N ALA A 762 -22.72 63.14 -12.46
CA ALA A 762 -22.39 62.91 -11.05
C ALA A 762 -23.62 62.56 -10.21
N GLN A 763 -24.75 63.23 -10.43
CA GLN A 763 -26.02 62.88 -9.79
C GLN A 763 -26.49 61.49 -10.20
N GLN A 764 -26.43 61.16 -11.48
CA GLN A 764 -26.79 59.82 -11.99
C GLN A 764 -25.89 58.73 -11.39
N LEU A 765 -24.58 58.95 -11.37
CA LEU A 765 -23.62 58.01 -10.81
C LEU A 765 -23.80 57.83 -9.30
N SER A 766 -24.16 58.91 -8.59
CA SER A 766 -24.49 58.86 -7.17
C SER A 766 -25.69 57.95 -6.91
N THR A 767 -26.75 58.07 -7.72
CA THR A 767 -27.93 57.19 -7.61
C THR A 767 -27.61 55.74 -7.95
N ASP A 768 -26.79 55.52 -8.98
CA ASP A 768 -26.34 54.19 -9.40
C ASP A 768 -25.50 53.50 -8.31
N ILE A 769 -24.59 54.23 -7.66
CA ILE A 769 -23.81 53.72 -6.52
C ILE A 769 -24.70 53.47 -5.30
N GLU A 770 -25.61 54.38 -4.97
CA GLU A 770 -26.54 54.23 -3.84
C GLU A 770 -27.42 52.99 -4.00
N TYR A 771 -27.94 52.74 -5.20
CA TYR A 771 -28.74 51.56 -5.49
C TYR A 771 -27.95 50.26 -5.31
N LEU A 772 -26.72 50.19 -5.83
CA LEU A 772 -25.86 49.02 -5.63
C LEU A 772 -25.47 48.83 -4.15
N SER A 773 -25.17 49.92 -3.42
CA SER A 773 -24.89 49.88 -1.98
C SER A 773 -26.05 49.33 -1.16
N ASN A 774 -27.29 49.67 -1.53
CA ASN A 774 -28.49 49.13 -0.89
C ASN A 774 -28.66 47.63 -1.15
N VAL A 775 -28.34 47.17 -2.37
CA VAL A 775 -28.37 45.74 -2.74
C VAL A 775 -27.30 44.95 -1.99
N LEU A 776 -26.08 45.47 -1.91
CA LEU A 776 -24.99 44.88 -1.11
C LEU A 776 -25.38 44.80 0.38
N SER A 777 -26.02 45.84 0.91
CA SER A 777 -26.52 45.84 2.30
C SER A 777 -27.62 44.80 2.51
N ALA A 778 -28.50 44.59 1.53
CA ALA A 778 -29.53 43.55 1.58
C ALA A 778 -28.95 42.13 1.57
N LEU A 779 -27.79 41.95 0.92
CA LEU A 779 -27.01 40.70 0.92
C LEU A 779 -26.09 40.58 2.15
N SER A 780 -26.19 41.50 3.12
CA SER A 780 -25.33 41.57 4.33
C SER A 780 -23.83 41.76 4.03
N MET A 781 -23.50 42.38 2.91
CA MET A 781 -22.13 42.65 2.48
C MET A 781 -21.63 44.01 2.99
N PRO A 782 -20.37 44.10 3.46
CA PRO A 782 -19.78 45.39 3.82
C PRO A 782 -19.56 46.25 2.56
N ILE A 783 -20.01 47.50 2.59
CA ILE A 783 -19.79 48.45 1.48
C ILE A 783 -18.31 48.87 1.50
N PRO A 784 -17.55 48.69 0.40
CA PRO A 784 -16.15 49.11 0.37
C PRO A 784 -16.00 50.62 0.54
N GLN A 785 -14.98 51.02 1.29
CA GLN A 785 -14.72 52.44 1.61
C GLN A 785 -14.56 53.32 0.37
N ILE A 786 -14.05 52.74 -0.72
CA ILE A 786 -13.89 53.41 -2.02
C ILE A 786 -15.25 53.82 -2.59
N LEU A 787 -16.25 52.94 -2.57
CA LEU A 787 -17.61 53.25 -3.04
C LEU A 787 -18.30 54.28 -2.15
N ALA A 788 -18.15 54.15 -0.83
CA ALA A 788 -18.68 55.15 0.11
C ALA A 788 -18.06 56.54 -0.12
N THR A 789 -16.75 56.59 -0.43
CA THR A 789 -16.04 57.83 -0.78
C THR A 789 -16.56 58.40 -2.10
N PHE A 790 -16.73 57.58 -3.14
CA PHE A 790 -17.35 58.00 -4.40
C PHE A 790 -18.75 58.57 -4.19
N GLN A 791 -19.62 57.87 -3.44
CA GLN A 791 -20.97 58.33 -3.13
C GLN A 791 -20.95 59.71 -2.46
N THR A 792 -20.18 59.86 -1.38
CA THR A 792 -20.07 61.12 -0.62
C THR A 792 -19.56 62.29 -1.49
N CYS A 793 -18.55 62.05 -2.34
CA CYS A 793 -17.99 63.07 -3.23
C CYS A 793 -18.87 63.38 -4.47
N LEU A 794 -19.76 62.47 -4.87
CA LEU A 794 -20.64 62.67 -6.03
C LEU A 794 -21.96 63.32 -5.65
N SER A 795 -22.50 63.02 -4.46
CA SER A 795 -23.72 63.65 -3.93
C SER A 795 -23.53 65.12 -3.55
N THR A 796 -22.29 65.58 -3.41
CA THR A 796 -21.96 66.94 -2.98
C THR A 796 -21.78 67.89 -4.18
N PRO A 797 -22.32 69.11 -4.13
CA PRO A 797 -22.20 70.07 -5.23
C PRO A 797 -20.75 70.52 -5.41
N LYS A 798 -20.36 70.86 -6.65
CA LYS A 798 -18.97 71.21 -7.03
C LYS A 798 -18.33 72.27 -6.12
N ASP A 799 -19.12 73.22 -5.64
CA ASP A 799 -18.64 74.36 -4.85
C ASP A 799 -18.28 73.97 -3.40
N GLN A 800 -18.92 72.93 -2.86
CA GLN A 800 -18.73 72.46 -1.47
C GLN A 800 -17.76 71.28 -1.36
N LEU A 801 -17.44 70.63 -2.48
CA LEU A 801 -16.48 69.52 -2.57
C LEU A 801 -15.10 69.88 -1.99
N ARG A 802 -14.70 71.15 -2.12
CA ARG A 802 -13.42 71.67 -1.61
C ARG A 802 -13.39 71.83 -0.09
N GLU A 803 -14.54 72.14 0.53
CA GLU A 803 -14.66 72.31 1.97
C GLU A 803 -14.67 70.95 2.68
N LEU A 804 -15.30 69.95 2.06
CA LEU A 804 -15.37 68.57 2.56
C LEU A 804 -14.02 67.84 2.62
N LEU A 805 -13.08 68.20 1.74
CA LEU A 805 -11.70 67.70 1.77
C LEU A 805 -10.85 68.38 2.84
N LYS A 806 -11.27 69.55 3.35
CA LYS A 806 -10.56 70.35 4.36
C LYS A 806 -11.11 70.11 5.79
N SER A 807 -12.30 69.53 5.94
CA SER A 807 -12.92 69.21 7.23
C SER A 807 -12.47 67.86 7.82
N ASP A 808 -12.72 67.66 9.12
CA ASP A 808 -12.39 66.45 9.91
C ASP A 808 -12.96 65.11 9.34
N SER A 809 -13.82 65.18 8.31
CA SER A 809 -14.25 64.05 7.46
C SER A 809 -13.12 63.38 6.68
N MET A 810 -11.93 63.99 6.63
CA MET A 810 -10.72 63.48 5.97
C MET A 810 -10.25 62.12 6.53
N ASN A 811 -10.60 61.78 7.78
CA ASN A 811 -10.24 60.50 8.41
C ASN A 811 -11.15 59.32 7.99
N GLN A 812 -12.30 59.60 7.35
CA GLN A 812 -13.26 58.59 6.91
C GLN A 812 -13.30 58.43 5.39
N LEU A 813 -12.47 59.14 4.63
CA LEU A 813 -12.50 59.11 3.16
C LEU A 813 -11.18 58.58 2.59
N ASP A 814 -11.26 57.79 1.53
CA ASP A 814 -10.07 57.32 0.82
C ASP A 814 -9.49 58.46 -0.03
N LEU A 815 -8.41 59.08 0.46
CA LEU A 815 -7.80 60.29 -0.12
C LEU A 815 -7.43 60.15 -1.63
N PRO A 816 -6.86 59.03 -2.12
CA PRO A 816 -6.62 58.81 -3.54
C PRO A 816 -7.91 58.82 -4.38
N THR A 817 -8.98 58.20 -3.88
CA THR A 817 -10.28 58.15 -4.56
C THR A 817 -10.94 59.52 -4.59
N ALA A 818 -10.90 60.27 -3.49
CA ALA A 818 -11.47 61.61 -3.43
C ALA A 818 -10.74 62.59 -4.37
N ASN A 819 -9.41 62.49 -4.48
CA ASN A 819 -8.62 63.25 -5.45
C ASN A 819 -8.95 62.88 -6.90
N LEU A 820 -9.21 61.59 -7.18
CA LEU A 820 -9.64 61.12 -8.49
C LEU A 820 -11.00 61.72 -8.88
N VAL A 821 -11.99 61.73 -7.97
CA VAL A 821 -13.31 62.34 -8.22
C VAL A 821 -13.19 63.84 -8.52
N CYS A 822 -12.33 64.56 -7.79
CA CYS A 822 -12.04 65.98 -8.05
C CYS A 822 -11.47 66.21 -9.44
N LYS A 823 -10.53 65.35 -9.86
CA LYS A 823 -9.91 65.39 -11.19
C LYS A 823 -10.93 65.12 -12.30
N ILE A 824 -11.79 64.12 -12.13
CA ILE A 824 -12.82 63.75 -13.13
C ILE A 824 -13.90 64.85 -13.26
N ARG A 825 -14.27 65.52 -12.15
CA ARG A 825 -15.21 66.66 -12.14
C ARG A 825 -14.58 68.02 -12.51
N ARG A 826 -13.28 68.06 -12.82
CA ARG A 826 -12.49 69.27 -13.14
C ARG A 826 -12.53 70.37 -12.08
N VAL A 827 -12.50 69.98 -10.80
CA VAL A 827 -12.32 70.93 -9.70
C VAL A 827 -10.82 71.15 -9.52
N SER A 828 -10.34 72.38 -9.70
CA SER A 828 -8.92 72.69 -9.46
C SER A 828 -8.62 72.56 -7.97
N LEU A 829 -7.71 71.64 -7.63
CA LEU A 829 -7.18 71.43 -6.28
C LEU A 829 -5.94 72.29 -5.99
N ASP A 830 -5.26 72.78 -7.03
CA ASP A 830 -4.14 73.71 -6.92
C ASP A 830 -4.65 75.17 -6.97
N GLN A 831 -4.95 75.70 -5.78
CA GLN A 831 -4.66 77.08 -5.34
C GLN A 831 -5.00 77.26 -3.86
#